data_AF-A0A958ENS6-F1
#
_entry.id   AF-A0A958ENS6-F1
#
_cell.length_a   1.000
_cell.length_b   1.000
_cell.length_c   1.000
_cell.angle_alpha   90.00
_cell.angle_beta   90.00
_cell.angle_gamma   90.00
#
_symmetry.space_group_name_H-M   'P 1'
#
loop_
_entity.id
_entity.type
_entity.pdbx_description
1 polymer ?
#
loop_
_entity_poly.entity_id
_entity_poly.type
_entity_poly.pdbx_seq_one_letter_code
_entity_poly.pdbx_strand_id
1 'polypeptide(L)'
;KNDIYPDVYFDPYDYRNIYWLGYSVSDINVGKRLFKKNGSALEQNQLKIFAPEYFNQSVHLEQNKYLAQRAIPNVESSIRNRGLYHQRDYWFWEGPIEEGIFTSFDIDILDDIYKEISDNIYFSVMMSGAASNYSGNHRVEFKVSSATYQTPVTLDWTGSHYQRIDFQIPVGLLKEKNTFEVKTLTQSDQTLLNSIDIQFKSKFLARNNIINFNAVVPDEFRDSSVFKYKIDGFTSDKINVLKKNEAIIVNTSIVKSDNNTFSVVFQDQIENQNAEFYAYTDDMMNTPIAIKLNEVYSADENLKSHRSNSEMIIITTKLFEPYAIDYANYKKNKHNISAEVVLAEVIYNEFNFGNESPTAIRDFLKYAYENWSDDNRLRYVILIGDAKREYYFGNTLNNVVPTFQYISYNKGFTASDSFYGYLYHSKDDYIDFNNNPINDLYVGRIPSETVNELQAYFNKVKEYDEAPPEIQNLFLSGNDYSNTPSNREFNSSDRVFLSQLSRINSSVVDESNNLIMRRAADDPGNNKWVLQESTQLINLFNQGFNYMSFMGHGAGAVWGDRNIMVQDDALKLNNKGHYPIILSMTCYVGAFDGPGKTLGEIMLLEPNLGAVGVLSSSGVSVIYNQFMLGYYLNEETYRNRISYG
;
A
#
# COMPACT_ATOMS: atom_id res chain seq x y z
N LYS A 1 4.90 -2.97 25.12
CA LYS A 1 3.52 -2.68 24.68
C LYS A 1 3.16 -1.18 24.82
N ASN A 2 4.13 -0.26 24.69
CA ASN A 2 3.86 1.17 24.52
C ASN A 2 4.26 1.57 23.09
N ASP A 3 3.71 0.87 22.10
CA ASP A 3 3.72 1.45 20.76
C ASP A 3 2.68 2.55 20.76
N ILE A 4 3.15 3.78 20.55
CA ILE A 4 2.31 4.98 20.49
C ILE A 4 1.32 4.86 19.31
N TYR A 5 1.59 3.96 18.35
CA TYR A 5 0.73 3.63 17.21
C TYR A 5 0.78 2.10 16.95
N PRO A 6 -0.15 1.30 17.48
CA PRO A 6 -0.17 -0.15 17.31
C PRO A 6 -0.48 -0.61 15.88
N ASP A 7 -0.81 0.34 15.01
CA ASP A 7 -1.26 0.21 13.63
C ASP A 7 -0.22 0.71 12.62
N VAL A 8 1.06 0.87 13.00
CA VAL A 8 2.12 1.32 12.09
C VAL A 8 3.09 0.17 11.82
N TYR A 9 3.21 -0.22 10.56
CA TYR A 9 4.17 -1.24 10.10
C TYR A 9 5.46 -0.60 9.60
N PHE A 10 6.51 -1.41 9.55
CA PHE A 10 7.77 -1.02 8.91
C PHE A 10 7.56 -0.73 7.41
N ASP A 11 6.80 -1.59 6.72
CA ASP A 11 6.46 -1.43 5.31
C ASP A 11 5.12 -2.12 4.97
N PRO A 12 4.07 -1.39 4.56
CA PRO A 12 2.78 -1.98 4.22
C PRO A 12 2.63 -2.37 2.74
N TYR A 13 3.69 -2.25 1.92
CA TYR A 13 3.66 -2.57 0.49
C TYR A 13 4.13 -4.00 0.17
N ASP A 14 4.76 -4.69 1.12
CA ASP A 14 5.18 -6.08 0.99
C ASP A 14 4.79 -6.88 2.24
N TYR A 15 4.05 -7.98 2.05
CA TYR A 15 3.60 -8.86 3.13
C TYR A 15 4.58 -10.03 3.40
N ARG A 16 5.66 -10.12 2.62
CA ARG A 16 6.64 -11.20 2.73
C ARG A 16 7.70 -10.84 3.77
N ASN A 17 8.11 -11.85 4.53
CA ASN A 17 9.32 -11.74 5.36
C ASN A 17 10.53 -12.20 4.53
N ILE A 18 11.46 -11.29 4.29
CA ILE A 18 12.70 -11.57 3.56
C ILE A 18 13.83 -11.73 4.55
N TYR A 19 14.55 -12.85 4.43
CA TYR A 19 15.69 -13.17 5.28
C TYR A 19 16.95 -13.27 4.42
N TRP A 20 17.94 -12.45 4.74
CA TRP A 20 19.23 -12.47 4.08
C TRP A 20 20.17 -13.43 4.80
N LEU A 21 20.60 -14.48 4.10
CA LEU A 21 21.57 -15.45 4.61
C LEU A 21 22.94 -15.19 3.97
N GLY A 22 23.85 -14.60 4.73
CA GLY A 22 25.23 -14.37 4.32
C GLY A 22 26.22 -15.23 5.10
N TYR A 23 27.34 -15.57 4.46
CA TYR A 23 28.51 -16.15 5.14
C TYR A 23 29.62 -15.09 5.19
N SER A 24 29.69 -14.33 6.29
CA SER A 24 30.80 -13.41 6.55
C SER A 24 31.81 -14.07 7.49
N VAL A 25 33.07 -14.09 7.08
CA VAL A 25 34.19 -14.63 7.90
C VAL A 25 34.70 -13.57 8.88
N SER A 26 34.29 -12.31 8.73
CA SER A 26 34.85 -11.15 9.46
C SER A 26 33.88 -10.47 10.44
N ASP A 27 32.58 -10.81 10.44
CA ASP A 27 31.59 -10.19 11.33
C ASP A 27 31.26 -11.10 12.52
N ILE A 28 31.40 -10.62 13.76
CA ILE A 28 31.18 -11.41 14.98
C ILE A 28 29.70 -11.81 15.23
N ASN A 29 28.80 -11.35 14.36
CA ASN A 29 27.37 -11.63 14.39
C ASN A 29 26.91 -12.71 13.39
N VAL A 30 27.85 -13.53 12.86
CA VAL A 30 27.55 -14.67 11.97
C VAL A 30 26.39 -15.51 12.50
N GLY A 31 25.50 -15.95 11.61
CA GLY A 31 24.32 -16.76 11.91
C GLY A 31 24.62 -17.87 12.92
N LYS A 32 24.17 -17.67 14.16
CA LYS A 32 24.33 -18.66 15.22
C LYS A 32 23.37 -19.80 14.94
N ARG A 33 23.91 -20.97 14.59
CA ARG A 33 23.13 -22.20 14.70
C ARG A 33 22.67 -22.31 16.16
N LEU A 34 21.39 -22.55 16.38
CA LEU A 34 20.89 -22.87 17.72
C LEU A 34 21.64 -24.10 18.23
N PHE A 35 22.14 -24.04 19.46
CA PHE A 35 22.82 -25.17 20.06
C PHE A 35 21.79 -26.24 20.48
N LYS A 36 22.26 -27.48 20.62
CA LYS A 36 21.42 -28.57 21.12
C LYS A 36 21.53 -28.63 22.64
N LYS A 37 20.40 -28.60 23.35
CA LYS A 37 20.31 -28.72 24.81
C LYS A 37 19.64 -30.03 25.17
N ASN A 38 20.21 -30.78 26.12
CA ASN A 38 19.66 -32.08 26.51
C ASN A 38 18.40 -31.89 27.38
N GLY A 39 17.27 -32.45 26.95
CA GLY A 39 15.99 -32.42 27.65
C GLY A 39 15.62 -33.72 28.37
N SER A 40 16.54 -34.69 28.44
CA SER A 40 16.33 -35.93 29.19
C SER A 40 16.13 -35.67 30.69
N ALA A 41 15.53 -36.62 31.41
CA ALA A 41 15.42 -36.52 32.87
C ALA A 41 16.80 -36.39 33.53
N LEU A 42 17.00 -35.34 34.34
CA LEU A 42 18.20 -35.12 35.14
C LEU A 42 18.15 -36.01 36.40
N GLU A 43 19.32 -36.50 36.83
CA GLU A 43 19.42 -37.35 38.03
C GLU A 43 18.99 -36.60 39.30
N GLN A 44 18.22 -37.27 40.15
CA GLN A 44 17.40 -36.72 41.23
C GLN A 44 18.14 -36.05 42.41
N ASN A 45 19.45 -35.87 42.36
CA ASN A 45 20.19 -35.83 43.61
C ASN A 45 20.23 -34.51 44.39
N GLN A 46 19.88 -33.34 43.85
CA GLN A 46 19.81 -32.08 44.65
C GLN A 46 18.84 -30.98 44.14
N LEU A 47 18.10 -31.17 43.04
CA LEU A 47 17.28 -30.11 42.42
C LEU A 47 15.78 -30.34 42.63
N LYS A 48 15.03 -29.30 42.98
CA LYS A 48 13.55 -29.35 43.00
C LYS A 48 13.03 -29.40 41.56
N ILE A 49 12.22 -30.40 41.26
CA ILE A 49 11.53 -30.49 39.96
C ILE A 49 10.16 -29.85 40.09
N PHE A 50 9.88 -28.83 39.29
CA PHE A 50 8.56 -28.22 39.17
C PHE A 50 7.90 -28.65 37.86
N ALA A 51 6.64 -29.09 37.95
CA ALA A 51 5.85 -29.46 36.78
C ALA A 51 4.65 -28.50 36.70
N PRO A 52 4.70 -27.46 35.86
CA PRO A 52 3.59 -26.53 35.73
C PRO A 52 2.36 -27.24 35.16
N GLU A 53 1.19 -26.96 35.72
CA GLU A 53 -0.10 -27.50 35.25
C GLU A 53 -0.70 -26.66 34.13
N TYR A 54 -0.33 -25.38 34.07
CA TYR A 54 -0.81 -24.41 33.09
C TYR A 54 0.28 -23.38 32.75
N PHE A 55 0.01 -22.59 31.71
CA PHE A 55 0.72 -21.36 31.40
C PHE A 55 -0.27 -20.26 31.01
N ASN A 56 0.16 -19.00 31.06
CA ASN A 56 -0.66 -17.89 30.57
C ASN A 56 -0.52 -17.82 29.05
N GLN A 57 -1.64 -17.98 28.34
CA GLN A 57 -1.70 -17.91 26.89
C GLN A 57 -2.33 -16.60 26.43
N SER A 58 -1.87 -16.09 25.30
CA SER A 58 -2.50 -14.99 24.57
C SER A 58 -2.75 -15.44 23.14
N VAL A 59 -4.00 -15.33 22.69
CA VAL A 59 -4.42 -15.60 21.31
C VAL A 59 -4.79 -14.28 20.67
N HIS A 60 -4.21 -14.00 19.50
CA HIS A 60 -4.53 -12.83 18.70
C HIS A 60 -5.35 -13.27 17.49
N LEU A 61 -6.53 -12.66 17.28
CA LEU A 61 -7.43 -12.95 16.17
C LEU A 61 -7.62 -11.70 15.31
N GLU A 62 -7.30 -11.82 14.02
CA GLU A 62 -7.42 -10.77 13.01
C GLU A 62 -7.42 -11.41 11.61
N GLN A 63 -8.15 -10.84 10.65
CA GLN A 63 -8.07 -11.21 9.23
C GLN A 63 -8.32 -10.00 8.32
N ASN A 64 -7.35 -9.53 7.56
CA ASN A 64 -7.53 -8.35 6.69
C ASN A 64 -8.58 -8.57 5.59
N LYS A 65 -9.84 -8.16 5.83
CA LYS A 65 -10.96 -8.29 4.87
C LYS A 65 -11.46 -6.96 4.32
N TYR A 66 -11.34 -5.89 5.10
CA TYR A 66 -11.87 -4.58 4.72
C TYR A 66 -10.76 -3.53 4.68
N LEU A 67 -10.57 -2.91 3.51
CA LEU A 67 -9.67 -1.78 3.32
C LEU A 67 -10.46 -0.46 3.43
N ALA A 68 -10.15 0.35 4.44
CA ALA A 68 -10.84 1.61 4.71
C ALA A 68 -10.41 2.75 3.77
N GLN A 69 -10.71 2.63 2.47
CA GLN A 69 -10.17 3.51 1.42
C GLN A 69 -10.60 4.98 1.48
N ARG A 70 -11.81 5.25 2.02
CA ARG A 70 -12.45 6.58 2.00
C ARG A 70 -12.69 7.17 3.38
N ALA A 71 -12.54 6.38 4.44
CA ALA A 71 -13.31 6.57 5.65
C ALA A 71 -12.50 6.88 6.91
N ILE A 72 -11.19 7.13 6.79
CA ILE A 72 -10.39 7.69 7.90
C ILE A 72 -9.88 9.08 7.50
N PRO A 73 -10.78 10.06 7.26
CA PRO A 73 -10.38 11.38 6.76
C PRO A 73 -9.45 12.13 7.71
N ASN A 74 -9.37 11.70 8.98
CA ASN A 74 -8.41 12.21 9.92
C ASN A 74 -7.60 11.06 10.51
N VAL A 75 -6.63 10.59 9.73
CA VAL A 75 -5.32 10.23 10.29
C VAL A 75 -5.03 11.28 11.36
N GLU A 76 -4.91 10.85 12.62
CA GLU A 76 -4.69 11.72 13.76
C GLU A 76 -3.66 12.79 13.36
N SER A 77 -3.93 14.07 13.65
CA SER A 77 -3.05 15.16 13.21
C SER A 77 -1.59 14.91 13.61
N SER A 78 -1.36 14.15 14.68
CA SER A 78 -0.06 13.62 15.09
C SER A 78 0.60 12.69 14.04
N ILE A 79 -0.11 11.73 13.45
CA ILE A 79 0.39 10.82 12.39
C ILE A 79 0.54 11.57 11.05
N ARG A 80 -0.40 12.46 10.71
CA ARG A 80 -0.35 13.25 9.46
C ARG A 80 0.81 14.27 9.48
N ASN A 81 0.97 15.01 10.57
CA ASN A 81 2.06 15.98 10.73
C ASN A 81 3.44 15.28 10.83
N ARG A 82 3.43 14.00 11.19
CA ARG A 82 4.60 13.12 11.16
C ARG A 82 4.68 12.30 9.87
N GLY A 83 3.94 12.59 8.80
CA GLY A 83 4.06 11.85 7.53
C GLY A 83 3.91 10.31 7.59
N LEU A 84 3.54 9.70 8.72
CA LEU A 84 3.54 8.23 8.96
C LEU A 84 2.29 7.55 8.38
N TYR A 85 1.42 8.31 7.71
CA TYR A 85 0.17 7.80 7.14
C TYR A 85 0.39 6.68 6.11
N HIS A 86 1.54 6.63 5.47
CA HIS A 86 1.88 5.59 4.49
C HIS A 86 2.42 4.31 5.12
N GLN A 87 2.70 4.31 6.42
CA GLN A 87 3.11 3.15 7.22
C GLN A 87 1.95 2.58 8.05
N ARG A 88 0.82 3.29 8.09
CA ARG A 88 -0.35 2.91 8.87
C ARG A 88 -1.11 1.76 8.20
N ASP A 89 -1.65 0.86 9.01
CA ASP A 89 -2.61 -0.15 8.60
C ASP A 89 -3.97 0.46 8.30
N TYR A 90 -4.52 0.15 7.13
CA TYR A 90 -5.89 0.51 6.76
C TYR A 90 -6.75 -0.72 6.52
N TRP A 91 -6.21 -1.90 6.81
CA TRP A 91 -6.96 -3.13 6.85
C TRP A 91 -7.60 -3.33 8.20
N PHE A 92 -8.79 -3.88 8.13
CA PHE A 92 -9.61 -4.21 9.27
C PHE A 92 -10.09 -5.63 9.09
N TRP A 93 -10.31 -6.30 10.23
CA TRP A 93 -10.94 -7.61 10.22
C TRP A 93 -12.32 -7.58 9.59
N GLU A 94 -13.11 -6.55 9.87
CA GLU A 94 -14.41 -6.40 9.23
C GLU A 94 -14.89 -4.96 9.25
N GLY A 95 -15.68 -4.58 8.25
CA GLY A 95 -16.34 -3.29 8.23
C GLY A 95 -17.03 -2.95 6.91
N PRO A 96 -17.95 -1.96 6.90
CA PRO A 96 -18.57 -1.34 8.06
C PRO A 96 -19.44 -2.34 8.83
N ILE A 97 -19.34 -2.38 10.16
CA ILE A 97 -20.23 -3.19 11.00
C ILE A 97 -21.65 -2.63 10.90
N GLU A 98 -22.59 -3.48 10.48
CA GLU A 98 -23.99 -3.11 10.24
C GLU A 98 -24.72 -2.64 11.52
N GLU A 99 -25.66 -1.72 11.37
CA GLU A 99 -26.49 -1.25 12.48
C GLU A 99 -27.60 -2.24 12.82
N GLY A 100 -27.73 -2.54 14.11
CA GLY A 100 -28.78 -3.42 14.64
C GLY A 100 -28.55 -4.91 14.39
N ILE A 101 -27.59 -5.29 13.55
CA ILE A 101 -27.30 -6.67 13.14
C ILE A 101 -25.95 -7.11 13.70
N PHE A 102 -25.94 -8.23 14.43
CA PHE A 102 -24.71 -8.82 14.95
C PHE A 102 -23.91 -9.50 13.84
N THR A 103 -22.65 -9.11 13.71
CA THR A 103 -21.62 -9.81 12.95
C THR A 103 -20.90 -10.77 13.89
N SER A 104 -20.75 -12.03 13.51
CA SER A 104 -20.24 -13.11 14.37
C SER A 104 -18.86 -13.61 13.92
N PHE A 105 -17.99 -13.90 14.88
CA PHE A 105 -16.63 -14.39 14.70
C PHE A 105 -16.39 -15.59 15.62
N ASP A 106 -15.94 -16.72 15.07
CA ASP A 106 -15.71 -17.94 15.86
C ASP A 106 -14.52 -17.76 16.81
N ILE A 107 -14.70 -18.20 18.07
CA ILE A 107 -13.64 -18.30 19.08
C ILE A 107 -13.44 -19.77 19.41
N ASP A 108 -12.36 -20.34 18.88
CA ASP A 108 -11.98 -21.72 19.11
C ASP A 108 -10.79 -21.82 20.08
N ILE A 109 -11.05 -21.73 21.40
CA ILE A 109 -10.00 -21.79 22.45
C ILE A 109 -10.32 -22.76 23.61
N LEU A 110 -11.43 -23.49 23.54
CA LEU A 110 -12.00 -24.16 24.72
C LEU A 110 -11.21 -25.33 25.27
N ASP A 111 -10.69 -26.15 24.35
CA ASP A 111 -9.96 -27.35 24.71
C ASP A 111 -8.67 -27.00 25.47
N ASP A 112 -8.14 -25.82 25.14
CA ASP A 112 -6.89 -25.29 25.67
C ASP A 112 -7.05 -24.77 27.09
N ILE A 113 -8.24 -24.33 27.50
CA ILE A 113 -8.42 -23.67 28.79
C ILE A 113 -8.13 -24.64 29.94
N TYR A 114 -7.23 -24.24 30.82
CA TYR A 114 -7.07 -24.82 32.14
C TYR A 114 -8.25 -24.39 33.01
N LYS A 115 -9.23 -25.28 33.21
CA LYS A 115 -10.50 -24.95 33.85
C LYS A 115 -10.40 -25.03 35.38
N GLU A 116 -10.24 -23.87 36.02
CA GLU A 116 -10.76 -23.65 37.37
C GLU A 116 -12.02 -22.77 37.28
N ILE A 117 -13.12 -23.17 37.95
CA ILE A 117 -14.45 -22.53 37.82
C ILE A 117 -14.42 -21.03 38.19
N SER A 118 -13.43 -20.58 38.96
CA SER A 118 -13.26 -19.19 39.41
C SER A 118 -12.44 -18.30 38.48
N ASP A 119 -11.81 -18.84 37.42
CA ASP A 119 -10.95 -18.04 36.54
C ASP A 119 -11.74 -17.23 35.50
N ASN A 120 -11.16 -16.08 35.12
CA ASN A 120 -11.66 -15.21 34.07
C ASN A 120 -10.81 -15.31 32.80
N ILE A 121 -11.45 -15.10 31.65
CA ILE A 121 -10.81 -14.85 30.37
C ILE A 121 -10.87 -13.36 30.09
N TYR A 122 -9.75 -12.79 29.67
CA TYR A 122 -9.63 -11.38 29.34
C TYR A 122 -9.66 -11.20 27.83
N PHE A 123 -10.49 -10.26 27.38
CA PHE A 123 -10.61 -9.86 25.98
C PHE A 123 -10.08 -8.43 25.83
N SER A 124 -9.38 -8.17 24.73
CA SER A 124 -9.05 -6.83 24.25
C SER A 124 -9.49 -6.72 22.81
N VAL A 125 -10.46 -5.84 22.52
CA VAL A 125 -10.98 -5.63 21.17
C VAL A 125 -10.48 -4.30 20.66
N MET A 126 -9.84 -4.33 19.49
CA MET A 126 -9.41 -3.14 18.77
C MET A 126 -10.45 -2.79 17.70
N MET A 127 -10.98 -1.58 17.73
CA MET A 127 -11.92 -1.05 16.73
C MET A 127 -11.48 0.32 16.25
N SER A 128 -12.04 0.79 15.13
CA SER A 128 -11.90 2.18 14.71
C SER A 128 -13.24 2.75 14.26
N GLY A 129 -13.42 4.03 14.53
CA GLY A 129 -14.42 4.83 13.83
C GLY A 129 -13.94 5.16 12.42
N ALA A 130 -14.88 5.39 11.53
CA ALA A 130 -14.62 5.80 10.16
C ALA A 130 -15.69 6.83 9.75
N ALA A 131 -15.35 8.11 9.90
CA ALA A 131 -16.32 9.21 9.95
C ALA A 131 -15.95 10.30 8.94
N SER A 132 -16.88 10.69 8.07
CA SER A 132 -16.64 11.77 7.09
C SER A 132 -16.60 13.16 7.74
N ASN A 133 -17.27 13.34 8.88
CA ASN A 133 -17.36 14.59 9.65
C ASN A 133 -17.21 14.28 11.15
N TYR A 134 -16.49 15.10 11.91
CA TYR A 134 -16.11 14.91 13.32
C TYR A 134 -17.25 14.78 14.36
N SER A 135 -18.50 14.63 13.95
CA SER A 135 -19.67 14.82 14.82
C SER A 135 -20.48 13.57 15.14
N GLY A 136 -20.18 12.40 14.55
CA GLY A 136 -20.91 11.18 14.89
C GLY A 136 -20.32 10.48 16.12
N ASN A 137 -21.20 10.09 17.04
CA ASN A 137 -20.88 9.13 18.08
C ASN A 137 -20.99 7.73 17.48
N HIS A 138 -19.91 6.95 17.54
CA HIS A 138 -19.94 5.53 17.31
C HIS A 138 -20.43 4.85 18.57
N ARG A 139 -21.47 4.03 18.45
CA ARG A 139 -21.98 3.21 19.52
C ARG A 139 -21.99 1.75 19.08
N VAL A 140 -21.39 0.88 19.88
CA VAL A 140 -21.29 -0.57 19.59
C VAL A 140 -21.84 -1.41 20.73
N GLU A 141 -22.24 -2.63 20.43
CA GLU A 141 -22.63 -3.63 21.42
C GLU A 141 -21.95 -4.96 21.09
N PHE A 142 -21.39 -5.62 22.12
CA PHE A 142 -20.68 -6.89 22.01
C PHE A 142 -21.33 -8.00 22.85
N LYS A 143 -21.15 -9.26 22.42
CA LYS A 143 -21.43 -10.46 23.24
C LYS A 143 -20.47 -11.60 22.90
N VAL A 144 -20.24 -12.50 23.86
CA VAL A 144 -19.47 -13.74 23.68
C VAL A 144 -20.33 -14.94 24.03
N SER A 145 -20.61 -15.78 23.03
CA SER A 145 -21.46 -16.98 23.11
C SER A 145 -22.90 -16.66 23.55
N SER A 146 -23.83 -17.59 23.35
CA SER A 146 -25.23 -17.42 23.80
C SER A 146 -25.41 -17.45 25.34
N ALA A 147 -24.40 -17.05 26.10
CA ALA A 147 -24.52 -16.63 27.49
C ALA A 147 -25.00 -15.17 27.50
N THR A 148 -26.31 -14.97 27.61
CA THR A 148 -26.88 -13.65 27.86
C THR A 148 -26.50 -13.23 29.28
N TYR A 149 -25.61 -12.25 29.43
CA TYR A 149 -25.68 -11.36 30.58
C TYR A 149 -26.03 -9.95 30.11
N GLN A 150 -26.88 -9.31 30.92
CA GLN A 150 -27.65 -8.10 30.65
C GLN A 150 -26.82 -6.82 30.63
N THR A 151 -25.63 -6.82 30.03
CA THR A 151 -24.97 -5.56 29.76
C THR A 151 -24.12 -5.70 28.51
N PRO A 152 -24.66 -5.34 27.34
CA PRO A 152 -23.86 -4.80 26.25
C PRO A 152 -22.72 -3.96 26.83
N VAL A 153 -21.47 -4.29 26.52
CA VAL A 153 -20.41 -3.30 26.69
C VAL A 153 -20.67 -2.26 25.61
N THR A 154 -21.47 -1.25 25.96
CA THR A 154 -21.74 -0.12 25.08
C THR A 154 -20.58 0.85 25.21
N LEU A 155 -19.83 1.03 24.13
CA LEU A 155 -18.82 2.10 24.05
C LEU A 155 -19.35 3.22 23.17
N ASP A 156 -19.23 4.45 23.65
CA ASP A 156 -19.42 5.68 22.88
C ASP A 156 -18.06 6.32 22.61
N TRP A 157 -17.71 6.57 21.34
CA TRP A 157 -16.56 7.40 20.96
C TRP A 157 -16.84 8.24 19.73
N THR A 158 -16.01 9.24 19.45
CA THR A 158 -16.12 10.12 18.28
C THR A 158 -14.85 10.07 17.44
N GLY A 159 -15.00 10.29 16.13
CA GLY A 159 -13.87 10.42 15.20
C GLY A 159 -13.23 9.10 14.77
N SER A 160 -12.14 9.20 13.99
CA SER A 160 -11.55 8.07 13.25
C SER A 160 -10.28 7.49 13.88
N HIS A 161 -10.27 7.39 15.21
CA HIS A 161 -9.14 6.87 15.99
C HIS A 161 -9.42 5.45 16.48
N TYR A 162 -8.35 4.66 16.63
CA TYR A 162 -8.44 3.33 17.22
C TYR A 162 -8.91 3.41 18.68
N GLN A 163 -9.82 2.51 19.04
CA GLN A 163 -10.32 2.32 20.39
C GLN A 163 -10.00 0.89 20.83
N ARG A 164 -9.44 0.79 22.03
CA ARG A 164 -9.19 -0.48 22.70
C ARG A 164 -10.24 -0.71 23.77
N ILE A 165 -10.84 -1.88 23.78
CA ILE A 165 -11.92 -2.25 24.69
C ILE A 165 -11.54 -3.51 25.43
N ASP A 166 -11.27 -3.38 26.72
CA ASP A 166 -10.90 -4.49 27.58
C ASP A 166 -12.09 -4.94 28.44
N PHE A 167 -12.40 -6.24 28.43
CA PHE A 167 -13.42 -6.84 29.31
C PHE A 167 -13.03 -8.25 29.71
N GLN A 168 -13.74 -8.83 30.70
CA GLN A 168 -13.48 -10.20 31.16
C GLN A 168 -14.77 -10.99 31.28
N ILE A 169 -14.71 -12.29 31.02
CA ILE A 169 -15.83 -13.23 31.22
C ILE A 169 -15.37 -14.42 32.08
N PRO A 170 -16.20 -14.91 33.01
CA PRO A 170 -15.91 -16.15 33.72
C PRO A 170 -15.82 -17.34 32.77
N VAL A 171 -14.84 -18.22 32.98
CA VAL A 171 -14.64 -19.44 32.17
C VAL A 171 -15.91 -20.31 32.12
N GLY A 172 -16.69 -20.32 33.21
CA GLY A 172 -17.94 -21.07 33.30
C GLY A 172 -19.06 -20.64 32.35
N LEU A 173 -18.94 -19.47 31.69
CA LEU A 173 -19.92 -19.00 30.70
C LEU A 173 -19.65 -19.50 29.28
N LEU A 174 -18.48 -20.08 29.04
CA LEU A 174 -18.14 -20.63 27.73
C LEU A 174 -18.89 -21.95 27.45
N LYS A 175 -19.31 -22.11 26.20
CA LYS A 175 -19.97 -23.34 25.68
C LYS A 175 -18.99 -24.14 24.84
N GLU A 176 -19.38 -25.31 24.33
CA GLU A 176 -18.55 -26.14 23.41
C GLU A 176 -18.17 -25.43 22.10
N LYS A 177 -18.93 -24.41 21.69
CA LYS A 177 -18.59 -23.49 20.60
C LYS A 177 -18.88 -22.08 21.06
N ASN A 178 -17.92 -21.18 20.86
CA ASN A 178 -18.05 -19.79 21.25
C ASN A 178 -17.89 -18.87 20.06
N THR A 179 -18.61 -17.75 20.09
CA THR A 179 -18.56 -16.71 19.07
C THR A 179 -18.43 -15.37 19.74
N PHE A 180 -17.56 -14.51 19.25
CA PHE A 180 -17.63 -13.08 19.51
C PHE A 180 -18.61 -12.46 18.53
N GLU A 181 -19.49 -11.59 18.99
CA GLU A 181 -20.44 -10.90 18.12
C GLU A 181 -20.43 -9.40 18.42
N VAL A 182 -20.43 -8.58 17.37
CA VAL A 182 -20.46 -7.11 17.44
C VAL A 182 -21.54 -6.54 16.52
N LYS A 183 -22.20 -5.47 16.94
CA LYS A 183 -23.07 -4.65 16.08
C LYS A 183 -22.88 -3.17 16.35
N THR A 184 -23.23 -2.35 15.37
CA THR A 184 -23.34 -0.90 15.53
C THR A 184 -24.75 -0.53 16.02
N LEU A 185 -24.87 0.50 16.86
CA LEU A 185 -26.13 1.04 17.38
C LEU A 185 -26.48 2.42 16.81
N THR A 186 -25.56 3.08 16.11
CA THR A 186 -25.75 4.39 15.47
C THR A 186 -25.11 4.41 14.07
N GLN A 187 -25.89 4.76 13.04
CA GLN A 187 -25.42 4.84 11.64
C GLN A 187 -24.78 6.18 11.22
N SER A 188 -24.56 7.13 12.13
CA SER A 188 -24.05 8.45 11.75
C SER A 188 -22.66 8.38 11.09
N ASP A 189 -21.86 7.35 11.40
CA ASP A 189 -20.54 7.07 10.83
C ASP A 189 -20.28 5.54 10.77
N GLN A 190 -19.21 5.11 10.08
CA GLN A 190 -18.84 3.70 9.96
C GLN A 190 -18.06 3.21 11.19
N THR A 191 -18.29 1.97 11.58
CA THR A 191 -17.54 1.29 12.64
C THR A 191 -16.79 0.11 12.04
N LEU A 192 -15.51 -0.02 12.36
CA LEU A 192 -14.61 -1.04 11.82
C LEU A 192 -14.03 -1.88 12.97
N LEU A 193 -13.99 -3.21 12.81
CA LEU A 193 -13.33 -4.13 13.74
C LEU A 193 -11.92 -4.42 13.23
N ASN A 194 -10.90 -4.28 14.09
CA ASN A 194 -9.52 -4.56 13.72
C ASN A 194 -9.08 -5.94 14.23
N SER A 195 -9.02 -6.14 15.54
CA SER A 195 -8.51 -7.38 16.11
C SER A 195 -9.11 -7.68 17.48
N ILE A 196 -8.98 -8.94 17.90
CA ILE A 196 -9.41 -9.43 19.21
C ILE A 196 -8.25 -10.21 19.84
N ASP A 197 -7.69 -9.70 20.93
CA ASP A 197 -6.78 -10.45 21.79
C ASP A 197 -7.55 -11.14 22.91
N ILE A 198 -7.21 -12.39 23.19
CA ILE A 198 -7.80 -13.19 24.28
C ILE A 198 -6.69 -13.73 25.17
N GLN A 199 -6.77 -13.50 26.48
CA GLN A 199 -5.80 -14.00 27.45
C GLN A 199 -6.47 -14.94 28.47
N PHE A 200 -5.87 -16.09 28.70
CA PHE A 200 -6.40 -17.14 29.59
C PHE A 200 -5.28 -18.08 30.06
N LYS A 201 -5.56 -18.87 31.11
CA LYS A 201 -4.67 -19.97 31.50
C LYS A 201 -4.90 -21.18 30.60
N SER A 202 -3.86 -21.67 29.96
CA SER A 202 -3.91 -22.79 29.01
C SER A 202 -3.20 -24.03 29.56
N LYS A 203 -3.70 -25.21 29.20
CA LYS A 203 -3.05 -26.51 29.39
C LYS A 203 -1.90 -26.68 28.40
N PHE A 204 -0.94 -27.54 28.74
CA PHE A 204 0.08 -28.01 27.80
C PHE A 204 -0.50 -29.01 26.78
N LEU A 205 -1.34 -28.52 25.87
CA LEU A 205 -2.01 -29.29 24.82
C LEU A 205 -1.72 -28.66 23.45
N ALA A 206 -1.09 -29.43 22.56
CA ALA A 206 -0.84 -29.01 21.19
C ALA A 206 -2.11 -29.06 20.35
N ARG A 207 -2.32 -28.03 19.53
CA ARG A 207 -3.40 -27.96 18.55
C ARG A 207 -2.81 -27.94 17.16
N ASN A 208 -3.42 -28.71 16.25
CA ASN A 208 -2.91 -28.84 14.88
C ASN A 208 -1.40 -29.14 14.89
N ASN A 209 -0.99 -30.04 15.79
CA ASN A 209 0.39 -30.44 16.02
C ASN A 209 1.39 -29.32 16.40
N ILE A 210 0.95 -28.19 16.94
CA ILE A 210 1.83 -27.11 17.41
C ILE A 210 1.34 -26.53 18.75
N ILE A 211 2.29 -26.06 19.56
CA ILE A 211 2.05 -25.22 20.73
C ILE A 211 3.22 -24.26 20.92
N ASN A 212 2.91 -23.05 21.37
CA ASN A 212 3.88 -22.09 21.90
C ASN A 212 3.47 -21.72 23.33
N PHE A 213 4.44 -21.60 24.23
CA PHE A 213 4.17 -21.22 25.62
C PHE A 213 5.37 -20.53 26.27
N ASN A 214 5.10 -19.68 27.25
CA ASN A 214 6.11 -19.10 28.12
C ASN A 214 6.24 -19.94 29.39
N ALA A 215 7.47 -20.13 29.87
CA ALA A 215 7.73 -20.77 31.16
C ALA A 215 7.14 -19.93 32.30
N VAL A 216 6.32 -20.54 33.14
CA VAL A 216 5.87 -19.93 34.40
C VAL A 216 6.84 -20.35 35.50
N VAL A 217 7.59 -19.40 36.05
CA VAL A 217 8.57 -19.61 37.12
C VAL A 217 8.06 -18.98 38.41
N PRO A 218 7.46 -19.77 39.35
CA PRO A 218 7.04 -19.22 40.63
C PRO A 218 8.25 -18.73 41.45
N ASP A 219 8.03 -17.72 42.28
CA ASP A 219 9.10 -17.05 43.03
C ASP A 219 9.90 -18.01 43.92
N GLU A 220 9.25 -19.04 44.46
CA GLU A 220 9.85 -20.08 45.30
C GLU A 220 10.78 -21.06 44.55
N PHE A 221 10.78 -21.02 43.21
CA PHE A 221 11.58 -21.89 42.34
C PHE A 221 12.67 -21.12 41.56
N ARG A 222 12.90 -19.84 41.87
CA ARG A 222 13.85 -18.95 41.17
C ARG A 222 15.31 -19.42 41.20
N ASP A 223 15.75 -20.09 42.27
CA ASP A 223 17.13 -20.52 42.44
C ASP A 223 17.23 -22.06 42.42
N SER A 224 17.77 -22.63 41.34
CA SER A 224 18.13 -24.07 41.21
C SER A 224 16.97 -25.06 41.01
N SER A 225 15.98 -24.72 40.19
CA SER A 225 14.85 -25.62 39.87
C SER A 225 14.88 -26.12 38.42
N VAL A 226 14.56 -27.40 38.25
CA VAL A 226 14.39 -28.03 36.94
C VAL A 226 12.90 -28.06 36.62
N PHE A 227 12.52 -27.56 35.46
CA PHE A 227 11.13 -27.57 35.01
C PHE A 227 10.89 -28.81 34.16
N LYS A 228 9.87 -29.59 34.50
CA LYS A 228 9.44 -30.75 33.73
C LYS A 228 8.16 -30.41 32.98
N TYR A 229 8.22 -30.41 31.67
CA TYR A 229 7.06 -30.21 30.81
C TYR A 229 6.60 -31.55 30.24
N LYS A 230 5.29 -31.76 30.26
CA LYS A 230 4.61 -32.80 29.48
C LYS A 230 3.58 -32.09 28.62
N ILE A 231 3.72 -32.23 27.30
CA ILE A 231 2.84 -31.60 26.32
C ILE A 231 2.12 -32.71 25.58
N ASP A 232 0.79 -32.70 25.63
CA ASP A 232 -0.09 -33.69 25.01
C ASP A 232 -0.63 -33.18 23.65
N GLY A 233 -1.37 -34.02 22.92
CA GLY A 233 -2.22 -33.57 21.80
C GLY A 233 -1.63 -33.69 20.39
N PHE A 234 -0.41 -34.20 20.23
CA PHE A 234 0.20 -34.39 18.91
C PHE A 234 -0.37 -35.61 18.20
N THR A 235 -0.46 -35.58 16.87
CA THR A 235 -0.92 -36.70 16.04
C THR A 235 0.22 -37.48 15.39
N SER A 236 1.47 -37.04 15.57
CA SER A 236 2.70 -37.69 15.12
C SER A 236 3.74 -37.76 16.25
N ASP A 237 4.61 -38.77 16.19
CA ASP A 237 5.75 -38.96 17.10
C ASP A 237 6.98 -38.12 16.72
N LYS A 238 6.99 -37.50 15.54
CA LYS A 238 8.08 -36.63 15.06
C LYS A 238 7.99 -35.23 15.65
N ILE A 239 8.13 -35.12 16.97
CA ILE A 239 7.96 -33.88 17.72
C ILE A 239 9.31 -33.20 17.96
N ASN A 240 9.43 -31.95 17.54
CA ASN A 240 10.54 -31.06 17.80
C ASN A 240 10.20 -30.12 18.95
N VAL A 241 11.19 -29.78 19.78
CA VAL A 241 11.05 -28.79 20.85
C VAL A 241 12.15 -27.75 20.71
N LEU A 242 11.74 -26.48 20.63
CA LEU A 242 12.60 -25.32 20.47
C LEU A 242 12.42 -24.39 21.65
N LYS A 243 13.53 -23.91 22.21
CA LYS A 243 13.56 -22.77 23.12
C LYS A 243 13.99 -21.54 22.33
N LYS A 244 13.07 -20.59 22.14
CA LYS A 244 13.21 -19.45 21.22
C LYS A 244 14.50 -18.67 21.52
N ASN A 245 15.26 -18.34 20.47
CA ASN A 245 16.53 -17.60 20.53
C ASN A 245 17.65 -18.27 21.36
N GLU A 246 17.46 -19.50 21.86
CA GLU A 246 18.43 -20.19 22.71
C GLU A 246 18.86 -21.53 22.10
N ALA A 247 17.98 -22.53 22.05
CA ALA A 247 18.38 -23.91 21.78
C ALA A 247 17.29 -24.77 21.14
N ILE A 248 17.73 -25.84 20.48
CA ILE A 248 16.86 -26.99 20.15
C ILE A 248 16.98 -27.98 21.31
N ILE A 249 15.86 -28.38 21.91
CA ILE A 249 15.83 -29.36 22.98
C ILE A 249 15.85 -30.77 22.36
N VAL A 250 16.85 -31.57 22.71
CA VAL A 250 17.07 -32.92 22.18
C VAL A 250 16.97 -33.98 23.27
N ASN A 251 16.87 -35.26 22.90
CA ASN A 251 16.66 -36.40 23.81
C ASN A 251 15.39 -36.25 24.67
N THR A 252 14.34 -35.67 24.09
CA THR A 252 13.01 -35.64 24.69
C THR A 252 12.41 -37.05 24.70
N SER A 253 11.51 -37.32 25.65
CA SER A 253 10.79 -38.60 25.72
C SER A 253 9.44 -38.47 25.03
N ILE A 254 9.19 -39.28 24.01
CA ILE A 254 7.91 -39.35 23.31
C ILE A 254 7.08 -40.50 23.88
N VAL A 255 5.84 -40.21 24.27
CA VAL A 255 4.91 -41.18 24.86
C VAL A 255 3.66 -41.25 23.99
N LYS A 256 3.30 -42.46 23.56
CA LYS A 256 2.04 -42.69 22.83
C LYS A 256 0.90 -42.87 23.82
N SER A 257 -0.21 -42.17 23.59
CA SER A 257 -1.46 -42.26 24.37
C SER A 257 -2.44 -43.25 23.72
N ASP A 258 -3.41 -43.73 24.50
CA ASP A 258 -4.37 -44.78 24.10
C ASP A 258 -5.27 -44.39 22.91
N ASN A 259 -5.48 -43.10 22.69
CA ASN A 259 -6.25 -42.51 21.60
C ASN A 259 -5.42 -42.25 20.31
N ASN A 260 -4.25 -42.88 20.17
CA ASN A 260 -3.29 -42.63 19.07
C ASN A 260 -2.73 -41.20 19.00
N THR A 261 -2.82 -40.41 20.07
CA THR A 261 -2.05 -39.16 20.17
C THR A 261 -0.69 -39.42 20.81
N PHE A 262 0.20 -38.44 20.72
CA PHE A 262 1.54 -38.47 21.28
C PHE A 262 1.72 -37.30 22.24
N SER A 263 2.61 -37.51 23.20
CA SER A 263 3.03 -36.50 24.16
C SER A 263 4.56 -36.39 24.14
N VAL A 264 5.08 -35.19 24.26
CA VAL A 264 6.52 -34.95 24.47
C VAL A 264 6.77 -34.57 25.92
N VAL A 265 7.79 -35.19 26.53
CA VAL A 265 8.24 -34.92 27.88
C VAL A 265 9.70 -34.49 27.85
N PHE A 266 10.01 -33.37 28.48
CA PHE A 266 11.38 -32.88 28.61
C PHE A 266 11.60 -32.09 29.90
N GLN A 267 12.87 -31.92 30.26
CA GLN A 267 13.30 -31.08 31.36
C GLN A 267 14.17 -29.93 30.88
N ASP A 268 14.02 -28.75 31.47
CA ASP A 268 14.94 -27.63 31.26
C ASP A 268 15.18 -26.83 32.55
N GLN A 269 16.35 -26.23 32.67
CA GLN A 269 16.64 -25.24 33.69
C GLN A 269 16.29 -23.85 33.13
N ILE A 270 15.34 -23.18 33.77
CA ILE A 270 14.82 -21.89 33.33
C ILE A 270 15.52 -20.76 34.09
N GLU A 271 16.52 -20.15 33.46
CA GLU A 271 17.24 -19.00 34.01
C GLU A 271 16.55 -17.66 33.71
N ASN A 272 15.79 -17.61 32.60
CA ASN A 272 15.06 -16.43 32.16
C ASN A 272 13.56 -16.64 32.35
N GLN A 273 12.90 -15.78 33.12
CA GLN A 273 11.46 -15.84 33.41
C GLN A 273 10.57 -15.65 32.17
N ASN A 274 11.15 -15.20 31.05
CA ASN A 274 10.47 -15.06 29.77
C ASN A 274 10.91 -16.13 28.75
N ALA A 275 11.40 -17.29 29.21
CA ALA A 275 11.74 -18.38 28.32
C ALA A 275 10.52 -18.87 27.54
N GLU A 276 10.58 -18.77 26.22
CA GLU A 276 9.50 -19.15 25.31
C GLU A 276 9.87 -20.46 24.59
N PHE A 277 8.94 -21.40 24.58
CA PHE A 277 9.09 -22.71 23.96
C PHE A 277 8.09 -22.89 22.83
N TYR A 278 8.53 -23.60 21.79
CA TYR A 278 7.69 -24.11 20.70
C TYR A 278 7.85 -25.61 20.66
N ALA A 279 6.74 -26.35 20.66
CA ALA A 279 6.75 -27.77 20.37
C ALA A 279 5.83 -28.04 19.18
N TYR A 280 6.36 -28.72 18.16
CA TYR A 280 5.69 -28.89 16.88
C TYR A 280 6.15 -30.16 16.16
N THR A 281 5.34 -30.69 15.26
CA THR A 281 5.75 -31.80 14.39
C THR A 281 6.39 -31.31 13.10
N ASP A 282 7.16 -32.18 12.42
CA ASP A 282 7.86 -31.83 11.17
C ASP A 282 6.96 -31.18 10.10
N ASP A 283 5.69 -31.60 9.99
CA ASP A 283 4.70 -31.06 9.05
C ASP A 283 4.28 -29.60 9.34
N MET A 284 4.55 -29.10 10.55
CA MET A 284 4.29 -27.72 10.94
C MET A 284 5.48 -26.77 10.67
N MET A 285 6.60 -27.29 10.15
CA MET A 285 7.71 -26.44 9.71
C MET A 285 7.34 -25.74 8.39
N ASN A 286 7.15 -24.42 8.47
CA ASN A 286 6.99 -23.60 7.26
C ASN A 286 8.23 -23.69 6.37
N THR A 287 8.01 -23.77 5.05
CA THR A 287 9.07 -23.66 4.05
C THR A 287 9.04 -22.27 3.41
N PRO A 288 10.20 -21.67 3.10
CA PRO A 288 10.22 -20.38 2.41
C PRO A 288 9.60 -20.53 1.02
N ILE A 289 8.84 -19.52 0.58
CA ILE A 289 8.20 -19.47 -0.74
C ILE A 289 9.24 -19.61 -1.86
N ALA A 290 10.41 -18.98 -1.67
CA ALA A 290 11.53 -19.07 -2.58
C ALA A 290 12.86 -18.93 -1.83
N ILE A 291 13.91 -19.52 -2.39
CA ILE A 291 15.30 -19.29 -2.00
C ILE A 291 16.04 -18.90 -3.28
N LYS A 292 16.59 -17.70 -3.31
CA LYS A 292 17.32 -17.17 -4.46
C LYS A 292 18.73 -16.79 -4.03
N LEU A 293 19.70 -17.03 -4.91
CA LEU A 293 21.02 -16.43 -4.76
C LEU A 293 20.87 -14.94 -5.09
N ASN A 294 21.45 -14.07 -4.27
CA ASN A 294 21.56 -12.67 -4.66
C ASN A 294 22.70 -12.52 -5.67
N GLU A 295 22.38 -12.62 -6.96
CA GLU A 295 23.33 -12.49 -8.07
C GLU A 295 23.88 -11.05 -8.22
N VAL A 296 23.23 -10.08 -7.57
CA VAL A 296 23.37 -8.61 -7.73
C VAL A 296 24.67 -8.02 -7.13
N TYR A 297 25.54 -8.83 -6.53
CA TYR A 297 26.81 -8.35 -5.94
C TYR A 297 27.98 -8.36 -6.94
N SER A 298 27.78 -7.89 -8.17
CA SER A 298 28.90 -7.39 -8.96
C SER A 298 29.26 -5.97 -8.48
N ALA A 299 30.54 -5.57 -8.52
CA ALA A 299 30.96 -4.27 -7.98
C ALA A 299 30.32 -3.06 -8.71
N ASP A 300 29.87 -3.26 -9.96
CA ASP A 300 29.25 -2.24 -10.79
C ASP A 300 27.74 -2.06 -10.49
N GLU A 301 27.10 -3.04 -9.85
CA GLU A 301 25.67 -3.06 -9.51
C GLU A 301 25.38 -2.63 -8.06
N ASN A 302 26.42 -2.40 -7.25
CA ASN A 302 26.24 -1.85 -5.90
C ASN A 302 25.91 -0.35 -5.98
N LEU A 303 24.62 -0.02 -5.82
CA LEU A 303 24.09 1.33 -6.02
C LEU A 303 24.67 2.35 -5.03
N LYS A 304 25.07 1.90 -3.83
CA LYS A 304 25.71 2.76 -2.81
C LYS A 304 27.19 3.06 -3.09
N SER A 305 27.90 2.21 -3.84
CA SER A 305 29.26 2.54 -4.30
C SER A 305 29.31 3.09 -5.73
N HIS A 306 28.20 3.00 -6.46
CA HIS A 306 28.08 3.45 -7.83
C HIS A 306 28.24 4.97 -7.96
N ARG A 307 28.84 5.42 -9.08
CA ARG A 307 28.97 6.83 -9.46
C ARG A 307 28.54 6.98 -10.92
N SER A 308 27.70 7.97 -11.18
CA SER A 308 27.16 8.26 -12.51
C SER A 308 26.87 9.75 -12.64
N ASN A 309 27.19 10.33 -13.80
CA ASN A 309 26.87 11.72 -14.15
C ASN A 309 25.61 11.81 -15.03
N SER A 310 24.76 10.77 -15.01
CA SER A 310 23.52 10.71 -15.79
C SER A 310 22.51 11.77 -15.33
N GLU A 311 21.82 12.37 -16.29
CA GLU A 311 20.77 13.37 -16.03
C GLU A 311 19.40 12.74 -15.78
N MET A 312 19.25 11.47 -16.18
CA MET A 312 18.04 10.68 -16.05
C MET A 312 18.35 9.34 -15.38
N ILE A 313 17.43 8.87 -14.54
CA ILE A 313 17.38 7.47 -14.12
C ILE A 313 16.08 6.86 -14.65
N ILE A 314 16.19 5.69 -15.28
CA ILE A 314 15.06 4.87 -15.71
C ILE A 314 14.97 3.69 -14.75
N ILE A 315 13.90 3.64 -13.96
CA ILE A 315 13.65 2.55 -13.02
C ILE A 315 12.66 1.59 -13.65
N THR A 316 13.01 0.31 -13.69
CA THR A 316 12.19 -0.69 -14.37
C THR A 316 12.31 -2.10 -13.78
N THR A 317 11.60 -3.06 -14.35
CA THR A 317 11.66 -4.47 -13.97
C THR A 317 12.47 -5.26 -15.00
N LYS A 318 12.86 -6.49 -14.64
CA LYS A 318 13.69 -7.34 -15.50
C LYS A 318 13.07 -7.59 -16.88
N LEU A 319 11.73 -7.62 -16.97
CA LEU A 319 11.01 -7.80 -18.24
C LEU A 319 11.31 -6.66 -19.24
N PHE A 320 11.45 -5.43 -18.76
CA PHE A 320 11.53 -4.24 -19.59
C PHE A 320 12.95 -3.70 -19.77
N GLU A 321 13.92 -4.20 -19.01
CA GLU A 321 15.32 -3.74 -19.00
C GLU A 321 15.95 -3.57 -20.39
N PRO A 322 15.88 -4.54 -21.33
CA PRO A 322 16.48 -4.36 -22.65
C PRO A 322 15.89 -3.16 -23.41
N TYR A 323 14.59 -2.93 -23.27
CA TYR A 323 13.88 -1.83 -23.93
C TYR A 323 14.12 -0.48 -23.24
N ALA A 324 14.30 -0.50 -21.91
CA ALA A 324 14.72 0.67 -21.15
C ALA A 324 16.12 1.14 -21.56
N ILE A 325 17.05 0.20 -21.81
CA ILE A 325 18.38 0.48 -22.35
C ILE A 325 18.29 1.11 -23.75
N ASP A 326 17.44 0.57 -24.62
CA ASP A 326 17.21 1.17 -25.95
C ASP A 326 16.64 2.59 -25.86
N TYR A 327 15.71 2.83 -24.91
CA TYR A 327 15.16 4.17 -24.64
C TYR A 327 16.22 5.14 -24.11
N ALA A 328 17.05 4.70 -23.16
CA ALA A 328 18.19 5.47 -22.66
C ALA A 328 19.15 5.89 -23.78
N ASN A 329 19.53 4.94 -24.64
CA ASN A 329 20.39 5.17 -25.79
C ASN A 329 19.77 6.15 -26.78
N TYR A 330 18.47 6.05 -27.04
CA TYR A 330 17.76 6.99 -27.89
C TYR A 330 17.74 8.41 -27.30
N LYS A 331 17.45 8.58 -26.00
CA LYS A 331 17.50 9.90 -25.34
C LYS A 331 18.89 10.51 -25.39
N LYS A 332 19.94 9.72 -25.21
CA LYS A 332 21.33 10.17 -25.37
C LYS A 332 21.62 10.61 -26.80
N ASN A 333 21.25 9.80 -27.79
CA ASN A 333 21.62 10.08 -29.19
C ASN A 333 20.79 11.20 -29.84
N LYS A 334 19.49 11.28 -29.52
CA LYS A 334 18.57 12.26 -30.10
C LYS A 334 18.56 13.59 -29.34
N HIS A 335 18.57 13.53 -28.01
CA HIS A 335 18.35 14.69 -27.14
C HIS A 335 19.58 15.07 -26.29
N ASN A 336 20.68 14.33 -26.40
CA ASN A 336 21.88 14.51 -25.56
C ASN A 336 21.58 14.42 -24.06
N ILE A 337 20.56 13.62 -23.67
CA ILE A 337 20.21 13.36 -22.27
C ILE A 337 20.76 11.99 -21.90
N SER A 338 21.74 11.97 -21.00
CA SER A 338 22.32 10.73 -20.47
C SER A 338 21.37 10.07 -19.46
N ALA A 339 21.21 8.74 -19.55
CA ALA A 339 20.31 8.00 -18.68
C ALA A 339 20.95 6.71 -18.16
N GLU A 340 20.73 6.43 -16.88
CA GLU A 340 21.09 5.18 -16.21
C GLU A 340 19.85 4.29 -16.08
N VAL A 341 19.95 2.99 -16.39
CA VAL A 341 18.85 2.04 -16.21
C VAL A 341 19.09 1.24 -14.95
N VAL A 342 18.12 1.24 -14.03
CA VAL A 342 18.22 0.58 -12.73
C VAL A 342 17.01 -0.34 -12.53
N LEU A 343 17.29 -1.58 -12.15
CA LEU A 343 16.24 -2.53 -11.80
C LEU A 343 15.66 -2.25 -10.41
N ALA A 344 14.34 -2.25 -10.30
CA ALA A 344 13.65 -1.98 -9.04
C ALA A 344 14.01 -3.01 -7.94
N GLU A 345 14.20 -4.28 -8.30
CA GLU A 345 14.63 -5.36 -7.37
C GLU A 345 15.99 -5.06 -6.72
N VAL A 346 16.93 -4.47 -7.46
CA VAL A 346 18.25 -4.06 -6.94
C VAL A 346 18.09 -2.97 -5.89
N ILE A 347 17.21 -2.01 -6.17
CA ILE A 347 16.88 -0.92 -5.24
C ILE A 347 16.30 -1.51 -3.94
N TYR A 348 15.33 -2.42 -4.03
CA TYR A 348 14.71 -3.02 -2.84
C TYR A 348 15.72 -3.77 -1.98
N ASN A 349 16.60 -4.56 -2.61
CA ASN A 349 17.64 -5.32 -1.93
C ASN A 349 18.58 -4.41 -1.10
N GLU A 350 18.96 -3.25 -1.65
CA GLU A 350 19.92 -2.35 -0.99
C GLU A 350 19.31 -1.31 -0.05
N PHE A 351 18.10 -0.84 -0.34
CA PHE A 351 17.46 0.27 0.37
C PHE A 351 16.31 -0.16 1.28
N ASN A 352 15.85 -1.41 1.20
CA ASN A 352 14.73 -1.90 2.02
C ASN A 352 14.76 -3.40 2.31
N PHE A 353 15.97 -3.97 2.43
CA PHE A 353 16.16 -5.38 2.80
C PHE A 353 15.41 -6.38 1.89
N GLY A 354 15.22 -6.02 0.62
CA GLY A 354 14.52 -6.81 -0.39
C GLY A 354 13.01 -6.55 -0.47
N ASN A 355 12.42 -5.85 0.50
CA ASN A 355 10.98 -5.60 0.52
C ASN A 355 10.60 -4.59 -0.57
N GLU A 356 9.63 -4.94 -1.40
CA GLU A 356 9.13 -4.08 -2.48
C GLU A 356 8.45 -2.83 -1.89
N SER A 357 8.96 -1.64 -2.22
CA SER A 357 8.45 -0.42 -1.59
C SER A 357 8.71 0.86 -2.37
N PRO A 358 7.74 1.80 -2.41
CA PRO A 358 7.97 3.13 -2.94
C PRO A 358 9.00 3.92 -2.11
N THR A 359 9.08 3.72 -0.79
CA THR A 359 10.06 4.44 0.04
C THR A 359 11.49 4.07 -0.34
N ALA A 360 11.75 2.78 -0.61
CA ALA A 360 13.04 2.29 -1.10
C ALA A 360 13.49 3.01 -2.38
N ILE A 361 12.57 3.19 -3.33
CA ILE A 361 12.83 3.89 -4.60
C ILE A 361 13.16 5.36 -4.35
N ARG A 362 12.38 6.06 -3.53
CA ARG A 362 12.67 7.46 -3.19
C ARG A 362 14.01 7.60 -2.48
N ASP A 363 14.31 6.73 -1.53
CA ASP A 363 15.56 6.78 -0.75
C ASP A 363 16.77 6.50 -1.63
N PHE A 364 16.64 5.59 -2.58
CA PHE A 364 17.63 5.41 -3.65
C PHE A 364 17.80 6.66 -4.50
N LEU A 365 16.71 7.28 -4.98
CA LEU A 365 16.79 8.49 -5.81
C LEU A 365 17.44 9.65 -5.06
N LYS A 366 17.13 9.82 -3.78
CA LYS A 366 17.80 10.80 -2.90
C LYS A 366 19.28 10.49 -2.76
N TYR A 367 19.62 9.22 -2.52
CA TYR A 367 21.02 8.79 -2.41
C TYR A 367 21.79 9.07 -3.71
N ALA A 368 21.23 8.69 -4.86
CA ALA A 368 21.81 8.94 -6.17
C ALA A 368 22.01 10.43 -6.42
N TYR A 369 20.99 11.24 -6.14
CA TYR A 369 21.05 12.70 -6.27
C TYR A 369 22.19 13.32 -5.43
N GLU A 370 22.41 12.83 -4.21
CA GLU A 370 23.42 13.35 -3.28
C GLU A 370 24.83 12.80 -3.50
N ASN A 371 24.98 11.60 -4.07
CA ASN A 371 26.24 10.85 -4.00
C ASN A 371 26.78 10.35 -5.34
N TRP A 372 25.98 10.26 -6.41
CA TRP A 372 26.44 9.70 -7.68
C TRP A 372 27.30 10.65 -8.50
N SER A 373 27.06 11.97 -8.38
CA SER A 373 27.76 13.01 -9.12
C SER A 373 28.09 14.18 -8.20
N ASP A 374 29.27 14.79 -8.34
CA ASP A 374 29.68 15.95 -7.52
C ASP A 374 28.95 17.24 -7.93
N ASP A 375 28.32 17.28 -9.11
CA ASP A 375 27.61 18.43 -9.69
C ASP A 375 26.07 18.28 -9.71
N ASN A 376 25.54 17.25 -9.02
CA ASN A 376 24.11 16.94 -8.89
C ASN A 376 23.38 17.04 -10.23
N ARG A 377 23.77 16.27 -11.26
CA ARG A 377 23.18 16.36 -12.61
C ARG A 377 21.82 15.72 -12.76
N LEU A 378 21.42 14.86 -11.83
CA LEU A 378 20.14 14.15 -11.92
C LEU A 378 18.97 15.16 -11.93
N ARG A 379 18.10 15.05 -12.95
CA ARG A 379 16.91 15.91 -13.15
C ARG A 379 15.65 15.11 -13.42
N TYR A 380 15.77 13.95 -14.06
CA TYR A 380 14.63 13.19 -14.57
C TYR A 380 14.58 11.78 -14.01
N VAL A 381 13.37 11.30 -13.72
CA VAL A 381 13.10 9.91 -13.38
C VAL A 381 11.99 9.40 -14.29
N ILE A 382 12.23 8.28 -14.96
CA ILE A 382 11.20 7.58 -15.74
C ILE A 382 10.98 6.20 -15.12
N LEU A 383 9.74 5.93 -14.75
CA LEU A 383 9.30 4.62 -14.27
C LEU A 383 8.75 3.84 -15.46
N ILE A 384 9.32 2.68 -15.76
CA ILE A 384 8.82 1.79 -16.81
C ILE A 384 8.27 0.52 -16.16
N GLY A 385 6.96 0.35 -16.29
CA GLY A 385 6.18 -0.68 -15.63
C GLY A 385 4.94 -0.08 -14.99
N ASP A 386 3.87 -0.87 -14.99
CA ASP A 386 2.62 -0.45 -14.36
C ASP A 386 2.73 -0.37 -12.82
N ALA A 387 1.73 0.19 -12.16
CA ALA A 387 1.53 0.07 -10.72
C ALA A 387 0.18 -0.58 -10.44
N LYS A 388 0.00 -1.27 -9.32
CA LYS A 388 -1.35 -1.71 -8.90
C LYS A 388 -1.61 -1.34 -7.47
N ARG A 389 -2.85 -1.04 -7.12
CA ARG A 389 -3.26 -0.86 -5.72
C ARG A 389 -3.26 -2.17 -4.94
N GLU A 390 -3.14 -3.29 -5.63
CA GLU A 390 -3.29 -4.63 -5.06
C GLU A 390 -2.15 -5.10 -4.16
N TYR A 391 -1.09 -4.31 -3.93
CA TYR A 391 -0.07 -4.59 -2.90
C TYR A 391 -0.71 -5.00 -1.56
N TYR A 392 -1.84 -4.36 -1.24
CA TYR A 392 -2.63 -4.59 -0.05
C TYR A 392 -3.40 -5.92 -0.01
N PHE A 393 -3.63 -6.59 -1.15
CA PHE A 393 -4.40 -7.85 -1.25
C PHE A 393 -3.51 -9.11 -1.24
N GLY A 394 -2.21 -8.98 -0.99
CA GLY A 394 -1.31 -10.14 -0.94
C GLY A 394 -1.05 -10.78 -2.31
N ASN A 395 -1.33 -10.07 -3.41
CA ASN A 395 -1.02 -10.53 -4.76
C ASN A 395 0.43 -10.16 -5.10
N THR A 396 1.19 -11.14 -5.59
CA THR A 396 2.50 -10.88 -6.21
C THR A 396 2.25 -10.21 -7.55
N LEU A 397 2.70 -8.96 -7.66
CA LEU A 397 2.58 -8.19 -8.88
C LEU A 397 3.81 -8.43 -9.73
N ASN A 398 3.67 -9.25 -10.77
CA ASN A 398 4.78 -9.47 -11.70
C ASN A 398 4.98 -8.22 -12.56
N ASN A 399 6.24 -7.79 -12.68
CA ASN A 399 6.70 -6.74 -13.60
C ASN A 399 6.14 -5.34 -13.35
N VAL A 400 5.74 -5.01 -12.12
CA VAL A 400 5.30 -3.68 -11.73
C VAL A 400 6.42 -2.88 -11.07
N VAL A 401 6.30 -1.56 -11.09
CA VAL A 401 7.04 -0.66 -10.21
C VAL A 401 6.02 0.02 -9.29
N PRO A 402 6.12 -0.09 -7.96
CA PRO A 402 5.15 0.46 -7.03
C PRO A 402 4.96 1.95 -7.21
N THR A 403 3.83 2.42 -6.70
CA THR A 403 3.52 3.84 -6.60
C THR A 403 3.15 4.14 -5.15
N PHE A 404 3.47 5.35 -4.71
CA PHE A 404 3.13 5.78 -3.38
C PHE A 404 1.63 6.07 -3.27
N GLN A 405 0.99 5.55 -2.22
CA GLN A 405 -0.43 5.76 -1.96
C GLN A 405 -0.61 6.95 -1.01
N TYR A 406 -0.88 8.12 -1.60
CA TYR A 406 -1.16 9.34 -0.85
C TYR A 406 -2.60 9.36 -0.35
N ILE A 407 -2.81 9.75 0.91
CA ILE A 407 -4.15 9.88 1.48
C ILE A 407 -4.57 11.35 1.42
N SER A 408 -5.35 11.67 0.40
CA SER A 408 -5.89 13.01 0.21
C SER A 408 -6.90 13.36 1.30
N TYR A 409 -6.81 14.59 1.80
CA TYR A 409 -7.76 15.13 2.78
C TYR A 409 -9.20 15.00 2.27
N ASN A 410 -10.05 14.30 3.03
CA ASN A 410 -11.45 14.01 2.74
C ASN A 410 -11.75 13.31 1.39
N LYS A 411 -10.74 12.79 0.67
CA LYS A 411 -10.91 12.16 -0.65
C LYS A 411 -10.34 10.74 -0.79
N GLY A 412 -9.61 10.26 0.23
CA GLY A 412 -9.12 8.89 0.30
C GLY A 412 -7.78 8.68 -0.42
N PHE A 413 -7.44 7.41 -0.67
CA PHE A 413 -6.20 7.02 -1.35
C PHE A 413 -6.13 7.48 -2.80
N THR A 414 -4.93 7.90 -3.22
CA THR A 414 -4.60 8.26 -4.60
C THR A 414 -3.14 7.89 -4.88
N ALA A 415 -2.88 7.25 -6.02
CA ALA A 415 -1.51 6.99 -6.46
C ALA A 415 -0.76 8.30 -6.71
N SER A 416 0.53 8.37 -6.36
CA SER A 416 1.33 9.59 -6.48
C SER A 416 2.79 9.29 -6.74
N ASP A 417 3.18 9.27 -8.02
CA ASP A 417 4.60 9.17 -8.38
C ASP A 417 5.38 10.47 -8.12
N SER A 418 4.69 11.60 -7.89
CA SER A 418 5.35 12.83 -7.43
C SER A 418 6.14 12.60 -6.13
N PHE A 419 5.74 11.62 -5.32
CA PHE A 419 6.50 11.17 -4.15
C PHE A 419 7.98 10.91 -4.45
N TYR A 420 8.30 10.33 -5.62
CA TYR A 420 9.68 10.05 -6.02
C TYR A 420 10.48 11.29 -6.37
N GLY A 421 9.80 12.40 -6.64
CA GLY A 421 10.40 13.69 -6.94
C GLY A 421 10.70 14.53 -5.70
N TYR A 422 10.10 14.23 -4.55
CA TYR A 422 10.34 14.93 -3.29
C TYR A 422 11.50 14.27 -2.53
N LEU A 423 12.72 14.79 -2.70
CA LEU A 423 13.93 14.23 -2.10
C LEU A 423 14.24 14.83 -0.73
N TYR A 424 13.92 16.12 -0.54
CA TYR A 424 14.21 16.84 0.70
C TYR A 424 12.93 17.16 1.49
N HIS A 425 12.85 16.57 2.68
CA HIS A 425 11.81 16.82 3.67
C HIS A 425 12.08 18.14 4.43
N SER A 426 11.05 18.69 5.07
CA SER A 426 11.28 19.63 6.18
C SER A 426 11.87 18.87 7.38
N LYS A 427 12.29 19.62 8.42
CA LYS A 427 12.92 19.08 9.64
C LYS A 427 12.12 17.86 10.15
N ASP A 428 12.79 16.71 10.28
CA ASP A 428 12.29 15.44 10.85
C ASP A 428 11.82 14.35 9.84
N ASP A 429 12.27 14.37 8.58
CA ASP A 429 12.06 13.30 7.57
C ASP A 429 10.59 13.02 7.18
N TYR A 430 9.71 13.99 7.42
CA TYR A 430 8.31 13.92 7.05
C TYR A 430 8.02 14.71 5.77
N ILE A 431 7.18 14.17 4.89
CA ILE A 431 6.73 14.92 3.70
C ILE A 431 5.84 16.06 4.16
N ASP A 432 6.44 17.24 4.21
CA ASP A 432 5.78 18.48 4.55
C ASP A 432 5.38 19.21 3.28
N PHE A 433 4.23 18.82 2.74
CA PHE A 433 3.60 19.47 1.60
C PHE A 433 3.30 20.96 1.83
N ASN A 434 3.38 21.46 3.07
CA ASN A 434 3.15 22.87 3.38
C ASN A 434 4.42 23.72 3.26
N ASN A 435 5.62 23.13 3.38
CA ASN A 435 6.90 23.86 3.39
C ASN A 435 7.81 23.59 2.18
N ASN A 436 7.67 22.45 1.48
CA ASN A 436 8.36 22.21 0.21
C ASN A 436 7.37 21.67 -0.86
N PRO A 437 6.67 22.54 -1.59
CA PRO A 437 5.59 22.12 -2.50
C PRO A 437 6.08 21.75 -3.91
N ILE A 438 7.40 21.67 -4.15
CA ILE A 438 7.97 21.49 -5.50
C ILE A 438 8.86 20.25 -5.51
N ASN A 439 8.70 19.41 -6.54
CA ASN A 439 9.59 18.26 -6.74
C ASN A 439 11.02 18.72 -7.06
N ASP A 440 12.00 18.06 -6.45
CA ASP A 440 13.42 18.17 -6.78
C ASP A 440 13.78 17.46 -8.09
N LEU A 441 13.02 16.42 -8.45
CA LEU A 441 13.15 15.66 -9.72
C LEU A 441 11.84 15.64 -10.52
N TYR A 442 11.97 15.72 -11.84
CA TYR A 442 10.83 15.53 -12.75
C TYR A 442 10.57 14.04 -12.94
N VAL A 443 9.37 13.59 -12.54
CA VAL A 443 8.99 12.17 -12.57
C VAL A 443 7.94 11.93 -13.65
N GLY A 444 8.13 10.89 -14.46
CA GLY A 444 7.13 10.37 -15.39
C GLY A 444 7.04 8.86 -15.30
N ARG A 445 5.90 8.30 -15.72
CA ARG A 445 5.68 6.84 -15.81
C ARG A 445 5.21 6.44 -17.20
N ILE A 446 5.72 5.32 -17.68
CA ILE A 446 5.18 4.55 -18.80
C ILE A 446 4.55 3.28 -18.18
N PRO A 447 3.22 3.27 -17.92
CA PRO A 447 2.54 2.22 -17.15
C PRO A 447 2.25 0.97 -18.01
N SER A 448 3.28 0.46 -18.68
CA SER A 448 3.17 -0.74 -19.52
C SER A 448 3.11 -2.01 -18.68
N GLU A 449 2.17 -2.90 -18.99
CA GLU A 449 2.10 -4.26 -18.49
C GLU A 449 2.81 -5.25 -19.43
N THR A 450 2.97 -4.88 -20.71
CA THR A 450 3.59 -5.75 -21.72
C THR A 450 4.68 -5.04 -22.53
N VAL A 451 5.59 -5.83 -23.07
CA VAL A 451 6.65 -5.35 -23.98
C VAL A 451 6.06 -4.63 -25.21
N ASN A 452 4.93 -5.12 -25.73
CA ASN A 452 4.30 -4.54 -26.91
C ASN A 452 3.78 -3.12 -26.63
N GLU A 453 3.20 -2.86 -25.46
CA GLU A 453 2.74 -1.53 -25.06
C GLU A 453 3.92 -0.56 -24.93
N LEU A 454 5.02 -1.00 -24.31
CA LEU A 454 6.23 -0.17 -24.17
C LEU A 454 6.83 0.18 -25.54
N GLN A 455 6.90 -0.80 -26.45
CA GLN A 455 7.36 -0.58 -27.82
C GLN A 455 6.43 0.35 -28.60
N ALA A 456 5.11 0.20 -28.43
CA ALA A 456 4.11 1.06 -29.04
C ALA A 456 4.30 2.52 -28.60
N TYR A 457 4.44 2.76 -27.29
CA TYR A 457 4.76 4.08 -26.75
C TYR A 457 6.07 4.63 -27.33
N PHE A 458 7.14 3.82 -27.36
CA PHE A 458 8.44 4.27 -27.84
C PHE A 458 8.43 4.62 -29.33
N ASN A 459 7.70 3.85 -30.15
CA ASN A 459 7.50 4.18 -31.56
C ASN A 459 6.79 5.52 -31.72
N LYS A 460 5.77 5.82 -30.90
CA LYS A 460 5.11 7.13 -30.90
C LYS A 460 6.07 8.26 -30.53
N VAL A 461 6.95 8.07 -29.54
CA VAL A 461 7.97 9.07 -29.18
C VAL A 461 8.90 9.37 -30.35
N LYS A 462 9.35 8.34 -31.08
CA LYS A 462 10.21 8.51 -32.26
C LYS A 462 9.49 9.25 -33.39
N GLU A 463 8.25 8.85 -33.70
CA GLU A 463 7.43 9.51 -34.72
C GLU A 463 7.16 10.97 -34.35
N TYR A 464 6.88 11.25 -33.07
CA TYR A 464 6.68 12.61 -32.56
C TYR A 464 7.95 13.48 -32.69
N ASP A 465 9.13 12.94 -32.35
CA ASP A 465 10.42 13.62 -32.48
C ASP A 465 10.87 13.85 -33.94
N GLU A 466 10.18 13.24 -34.91
CA GLU A 466 10.40 13.38 -36.35
C GLU A 466 9.33 14.22 -37.05
N ALA A 467 8.18 14.46 -36.39
CA ALA A 467 7.07 15.21 -36.95
C ALA A 467 7.45 16.69 -37.16
N PRO A 468 7.03 17.31 -38.28
CA PRO A 468 7.21 18.74 -38.47
C PRO A 468 6.39 19.51 -37.42
N PRO A 469 6.92 20.63 -36.87
CA PRO A 469 6.20 21.42 -35.89
C PRO A 469 4.99 22.11 -36.54
N GLU A 470 3.80 21.53 -36.38
CA GLU A 470 2.53 22.18 -36.68
C GLU A 470 1.88 22.64 -35.37
N ILE A 471 1.89 23.95 -35.10
CA ILE A 471 1.35 24.49 -33.85
C ILE A 471 -0.18 24.49 -33.91
N GLN A 472 -0.80 23.35 -33.64
CA GLN A 472 -2.23 23.21 -33.41
C GLN A 472 -2.50 22.82 -31.96
N ASN A 473 -3.30 23.65 -31.27
CA ASN A 473 -3.65 23.44 -29.86
C ASN A 473 -5.17 23.35 -29.71
N LEU A 474 -5.67 22.38 -28.93
CA LEU A 474 -7.10 22.25 -28.64
C LEU A 474 -7.40 22.50 -27.16
N PHE A 475 -8.24 23.49 -26.89
CA PHE A 475 -8.82 23.76 -25.59
C PHE A 475 -10.28 23.30 -25.58
N LEU A 476 -10.58 22.24 -24.83
CA LEU A 476 -11.90 21.62 -24.74
C LEU A 476 -12.49 21.78 -23.33
N SER A 477 -13.62 22.47 -23.21
CA SER A 477 -14.37 22.51 -21.95
C SER A 477 -15.43 21.39 -21.92
N GLY A 478 -15.64 20.79 -20.76
CA GLY A 478 -16.73 19.87 -20.49
C GLY A 478 -18.11 20.53 -20.44
N ASN A 479 -19.09 19.76 -19.99
CA ASN A 479 -20.44 20.26 -19.75
C ASN A 479 -20.54 20.82 -18.32
N ASP A 480 -21.09 22.02 -18.19
CA ASP A 480 -21.13 22.77 -16.93
C ASP A 480 -22.56 23.13 -16.52
N TYR A 481 -23.56 22.62 -17.24
CA TYR A 481 -24.95 23.01 -17.01
C TYR A 481 -25.47 22.38 -15.71
N SER A 482 -25.27 23.05 -14.58
CA SER A 482 -25.66 22.56 -13.27
C SER A 482 -26.73 23.47 -12.65
N ASN A 483 -27.91 22.89 -12.43
CA ASN A 483 -28.96 23.48 -11.58
C ASN A 483 -28.66 23.27 -10.08
N THR A 484 -27.44 22.84 -9.72
CA THR A 484 -27.05 22.43 -8.37
C THR A 484 -26.25 23.52 -7.64
N PRO A 485 -26.74 24.02 -6.48
CA PRO A 485 -26.10 25.10 -5.72
C PRO A 485 -24.66 24.82 -5.25
N SER A 486 -24.29 23.55 -5.04
CA SER A 486 -22.98 23.14 -4.51
C SER A 486 -21.79 23.41 -5.45
N ASN A 487 -22.03 23.60 -6.75
CA ASN A 487 -20.97 23.89 -7.72
C ASN A 487 -20.61 25.38 -7.78
N ARG A 488 -21.28 26.23 -6.99
CA ARG A 488 -21.14 27.69 -7.01
C ARG A 488 -20.12 28.24 -6.01
N GLU A 489 -19.48 27.39 -5.20
CA GLU A 489 -18.76 27.84 -4.01
C GLU A 489 -17.56 28.77 -4.27
N PHE A 490 -17.04 28.88 -5.51
CA PHE A 490 -15.90 29.77 -5.78
C PHE A 490 -15.95 30.58 -7.08
N ASN A 491 -17.03 30.48 -7.88
CA ASN A 491 -17.18 31.33 -9.06
C ASN A 491 -18.66 31.51 -9.43
N SER A 492 -19.09 32.77 -9.57
CA SER A 492 -20.50 33.15 -9.82
C SER A 492 -20.97 32.92 -11.26
N SER A 493 -20.19 32.23 -12.10
CA SER A 493 -20.54 31.97 -13.50
C SER A 493 -21.32 30.66 -13.64
N ASP A 494 -22.43 30.67 -14.36
CA ASP A 494 -23.23 29.46 -14.66
C ASP A 494 -22.48 28.38 -15.48
N ARG A 495 -21.21 28.64 -15.90
CA ARG A 495 -20.36 27.75 -16.71
C ARG A 495 -18.88 27.84 -16.30
N VAL A 496 -18.50 27.14 -15.23
CA VAL A 496 -17.19 27.30 -14.55
C VAL A 496 -15.99 26.80 -15.37
N PHE A 497 -16.06 25.64 -16.02
CA PHE A 497 -14.96 25.11 -16.83
C PHE A 497 -14.77 25.96 -18.08
N LEU A 498 -15.85 26.39 -18.73
CA LEU A 498 -15.75 27.30 -19.88
C LEU A 498 -15.13 28.64 -19.50
N SER A 499 -15.54 29.25 -18.38
CA SER A 499 -15.01 30.54 -17.95
C SER A 499 -13.53 30.45 -17.58
N GLN A 500 -13.13 29.38 -16.89
CA GLN A 500 -11.74 29.10 -16.55
C GLN A 500 -10.89 28.86 -17.79
N LEU A 501 -11.32 27.99 -18.69
CA LEU A 501 -10.60 27.69 -19.93
C LEU A 501 -10.46 28.92 -20.83
N SER A 502 -11.48 29.79 -20.86
CA SER A 502 -11.44 31.08 -21.57
C SER A 502 -10.36 32.02 -21.00
N ARG A 503 -10.15 32.01 -19.68
CA ARG A 503 -9.08 32.78 -19.03
C ARG A 503 -7.70 32.25 -19.40
N ILE A 504 -7.51 30.92 -19.41
CA ILE A 504 -6.25 30.31 -19.86
C ILE A 504 -6.00 30.68 -21.32
N ASN A 505 -7.01 30.55 -22.19
CA ASN A 505 -6.88 30.95 -23.58
C ASN A 505 -6.42 32.40 -23.69
N SER A 506 -7.07 33.34 -22.99
CA SER A 506 -6.72 34.76 -23.04
C SER A 506 -5.30 35.10 -22.56
N SER A 507 -4.65 34.25 -21.76
CA SER A 507 -3.27 34.47 -21.31
C SER A 507 -2.21 33.96 -22.29
N VAL A 508 -2.59 33.20 -23.32
CA VAL A 508 -1.67 32.55 -24.28
C VAL A 508 -2.00 32.82 -25.75
N VAL A 509 -2.92 33.75 -26.05
CA VAL A 509 -3.23 34.14 -27.43
C VAL A 509 -2.16 35.09 -27.97
N ASP A 510 -1.49 34.66 -29.04
CA ASP A 510 -0.87 35.50 -30.06
C ASP A 510 -1.56 35.19 -31.40
N GLU A 511 -1.57 36.15 -32.33
CA GLU A 511 -2.11 35.98 -33.70
C GLU A 511 -1.41 34.84 -34.47
N SER A 512 -0.28 34.32 -33.97
CA SER A 512 0.51 33.23 -34.53
C SER A 512 0.13 31.81 -34.09
N ASN A 513 -0.75 31.62 -33.09
CA ASN A 513 -1.09 30.30 -32.57
C ASN A 513 -2.40 29.76 -33.20
N ASN A 514 -2.37 28.62 -33.92
CA ASN A 514 -3.61 27.94 -34.39
C ASN A 514 -4.32 27.27 -33.20
N LEU A 515 -4.92 28.08 -32.34
CA LEU A 515 -5.65 27.64 -31.18
C LEU A 515 -7.12 27.41 -31.54
N ILE A 516 -7.58 26.20 -31.26
CA ILE A 516 -8.97 25.78 -31.41
C ILE A 516 -9.60 25.67 -30.03
N MET A 517 -10.65 26.42 -29.78
CA MET A 517 -11.49 26.25 -28.58
C MET A 517 -12.79 25.53 -28.94
N ARG A 518 -13.20 24.55 -28.14
CA ARG A 518 -14.48 23.83 -28.27
C ARG A 518 -15.11 23.58 -26.91
N ARG A 519 -16.40 23.28 -26.90
CA ARG A 519 -17.15 22.87 -25.71
C ARG A 519 -17.92 21.59 -25.97
N ALA A 520 -17.85 20.62 -25.06
CA ALA A 520 -18.71 19.46 -25.03
C ALA A 520 -19.99 19.78 -24.22
N ALA A 521 -21.15 20.00 -24.86
CA ALA A 521 -22.37 20.39 -24.15
C ALA A 521 -23.69 20.13 -24.91
N ASP A 522 -24.78 20.19 -24.15
CA ASP A 522 -26.15 19.81 -24.53
C ASP A 522 -26.99 20.96 -25.12
N ASP A 523 -26.38 22.13 -25.31
CA ASP A 523 -27.07 23.36 -25.68
C ASP A 523 -27.64 23.24 -27.11
N PRO A 524 -28.97 23.44 -27.32
CA PRO A 524 -29.66 23.19 -28.60
C PRO A 524 -29.25 24.13 -29.75
N GLY A 525 -28.22 24.96 -29.58
CA GLY A 525 -27.66 25.78 -30.65
C GLY A 525 -26.81 24.95 -31.62
N ASN A 526 -27.18 24.93 -32.90
CA ASN A 526 -26.34 24.39 -33.97
C ASN A 526 -25.14 25.33 -34.23
N ASN A 527 -24.13 25.24 -33.37
CA ASN A 527 -22.96 26.09 -33.41
C ASN A 527 -21.70 25.24 -33.49
N LYS A 528 -20.84 25.50 -34.48
CA LYS A 528 -19.57 24.79 -34.74
C LYS A 528 -18.60 24.76 -33.55
N TRP A 529 -18.84 25.57 -32.52
CA TRP A 529 -18.07 25.62 -31.28
C TRP A 529 -18.47 24.55 -30.26
N VAL A 530 -19.64 23.90 -30.43
CA VAL A 530 -20.19 22.91 -29.51
C VAL A 530 -20.11 21.52 -30.13
N LEU A 531 -19.52 20.58 -29.39
CA LEU A 531 -19.47 19.16 -29.67
C LEU A 531 -20.60 18.48 -28.87
N GLN A 532 -21.52 17.82 -29.57
CA GLN A 532 -22.66 17.12 -28.99
C GLN A 532 -22.43 15.60 -28.94
N GLU A 533 -21.60 15.07 -29.85
CA GLU A 533 -21.35 13.64 -30.03
C GLU A 533 -19.84 13.34 -30.05
N SER A 534 -19.43 12.15 -29.56
CA SER A 534 -18.02 11.75 -29.51
C SER A 534 -17.36 11.68 -30.89
N THR A 535 -18.11 11.31 -31.93
CA THR A 535 -17.62 11.29 -33.33
C THR A 535 -17.11 12.65 -33.81
N GLN A 536 -17.69 13.75 -33.32
CA GLN A 536 -17.23 15.10 -33.67
C GLN A 536 -15.87 15.40 -33.02
N LEU A 537 -15.65 14.94 -31.79
CA LEU A 537 -14.36 15.06 -31.12
C LEU A 537 -13.32 14.15 -31.78
N ILE A 538 -13.65 12.91 -32.11
CA ILE A 538 -12.75 11.98 -32.82
C ILE A 538 -12.29 12.59 -34.15
N ASN A 539 -13.23 13.10 -34.96
CA ASN A 539 -12.92 13.74 -36.24
C ASN A 539 -12.06 14.99 -36.08
N LEU A 540 -12.23 15.74 -34.99
CA LEU A 540 -11.39 16.89 -34.67
C LEU A 540 -9.98 16.44 -34.24
N PHE A 541 -9.89 15.48 -33.32
CA PHE A 541 -8.63 14.93 -32.82
C PHE A 541 -7.76 14.40 -33.97
N ASN A 542 -8.37 13.71 -34.93
CA ASN A 542 -7.69 13.16 -36.10
C ASN A 542 -7.13 14.21 -37.07
N GLN A 543 -7.40 15.51 -36.87
CA GLN A 543 -6.76 16.59 -37.62
C GLN A 543 -5.30 16.83 -37.19
N GLY A 544 -4.90 16.28 -36.04
CA GLY A 544 -3.55 16.41 -35.48
C GLY A 544 -3.42 17.62 -34.55
N PHE A 545 -2.91 17.37 -33.35
CA PHE A 545 -2.61 18.42 -32.36
C PHE A 545 -1.26 18.13 -31.70
N ASN A 546 -0.57 19.19 -31.31
CA ASN A 546 0.64 19.11 -30.49
C ASN A 546 0.30 19.15 -29.00
N TYR A 547 -0.77 19.88 -28.66
CA TYR A 547 -1.21 20.04 -27.29
C TYR A 547 -2.73 20.09 -27.18
N MET A 548 -3.25 19.45 -26.13
CA MET A 548 -4.66 19.46 -25.81
C MET A 548 -4.88 19.71 -24.33
N SER A 549 -5.82 20.59 -23.99
CA SER A 549 -6.26 20.84 -22.62
C SER A 549 -7.76 20.57 -22.50
N PHE A 550 -8.12 19.57 -21.70
CA PHE A 550 -9.50 19.27 -21.33
C PHE A 550 -9.75 19.72 -19.89
N MET A 551 -10.79 20.52 -19.66
CA MET A 551 -11.29 20.89 -18.32
C MET A 551 -12.74 20.47 -18.18
N GLY A 552 -13.05 19.55 -17.27
CA GLY A 552 -14.41 19.03 -17.13
C GLY A 552 -14.57 17.95 -16.08
N HIS A 553 -15.79 17.41 -15.98
CA HIS A 553 -16.05 16.16 -15.27
C HIS A 553 -15.45 14.96 -16.01
N GLY A 554 -15.24 13.87 -15.28
CA GLY A 554 -14.57 12.69 -15.80
C GLY A 554 -14.39 11.63 -14.72
N ALA A 555 -14.02 10.45 -15.17
CA ALA A 555 -13.68 9.30 -14.34
C ALA A 555 -12.59 8.48 -15.06
N GLY A 556 -12.17 7.36 -14.47
CA GLY A 556 -11.09 6.54 -15.02
C GLY A 556 -11.27 6.17 -16.50
N ALA A 557 -12.51 5.94 -16.96
CA ALA A 557 -12.80 5.50 -18.33
C ALA A 557 -13.35 6.59 -19.27
N VAL A 558 -13.50 7.85 -18.81
CA VAL A 558 -14.32 8.83 -19.55
C VAL A 558 -13.98 10.29 -19.28
N TRP A 559 -14.07 11.10 -20.34
CA TRP A 559 -14.24 12.56 -20.27
C TRP A 559 -15.71 12.97 -20.43
N GLY A 560 -16.14 13.86 -19.54
CA GLY A 560 -17.41 14.58 -19.57
C GLY A 560 -18.63 13.74 -19.24
N ASP A 561 -19.68 14.39 -18.71
CA ASP A 561 -20.96 13.77 -18.31
C ASP A 561 -21.75 13.15 -19.49
N ARG A 562 -21.30 13.42 -20.72
CA ARG A 562 -21.87 12.97 -22.00
C ARG A 562 -21.07 11.86 -22.67
N ASN A 563 -20.05 11.32 -22.00
CA ASN A 563 -19.14 10.35 -22.61
C ASN A 563 -18.49 10.91 -23.88
N ILE A 564 -18.10 12.21 -23.88
CA ILE A 564 -17.59 12.88 -25.10
C ILE A 564 -16.30 12.21 -25.60
N MET A 565 -15.58 11.55 -24.70
CA MET A 565 -14.54 10.59 -25.02
C MET A 565 -14.58 9.46 -23.99
N VAL A 566 -14.83 8.23 -24.43
CA VAL A 566 -14.66 7.01 -23.64
C VAL A 566 -13.53 6.16 -24.20
N GLN A 567 -13.16 5.10 -23.49
CA GLN A 567 -12.10 4.17 -23.89
C GLN A 567 -12.30 3.62 -25.32
N ASP A 568 -13.50 3.12 -25.62
CA ASP A 568 -13.85 2.59 -26.95
C ASP A 568 -13.76 3.66 -28.06
N ASP A 569 -13.96 4.93 -27.72
CA ASP A 569 -13.83 6.04 -28.66
C ASP A 569 -12.37 6.42 -28.90
N ALA A 570 -11.52 6.35 -27.87
CA ALA A 570 -10.08 6.56 -28.00
C ALA A 570 -9.44 5.53 -28.94
N LEU A 571 -9.94 4.29 -28.97
CA LEU A 571 -9.49 3.25 -29.90
C LEU A 571 -9.86 3.53 -31.37
N LYS A 572 -10.73 4.51 -31.64
CA LYS A 572 -11.13 4.93 -33.00
C LYS A 572 -10.30 6.11 -33.51
N LEU A 573 -9.35 6.60 -32.72
CA LEU A 573 -8.44 7.67 -33.14
C LEU A 573 -7.53 7.18 -34.29
N ASN A 574 -7.23 8.09 -35.20
CA ASN A 574 -6.40 7.87 -36.38
C ASN A 574 -5.48 9.09 -36.61
N ASN A 575 -4.74 9.45 -35.56
CA ASN A 575 -3.84 10.60 -35.52
C ASN A 575 -2.36 10.18 -35.57
N LYS A 576 -2.06 9.11 -36.32
CA LYS A 576 -0.69 8.61 -36.45
C LYS A 576 0.27 9.73 -36.91
N GLY A 577 1.42 9.84 -36.25
CA GLY A 577 2.42 10.90 -36.49
C GLY A 577 2.11 12.26 -35.85
N HIS A 578 0.91 12.46 -35.27
CA HIS A 578 0.52 13.70 -34.59
C HIS A 578 -0.05 13.39 -33.21
N TYR A 579 0.85 13.12 -32.26
CA TYR A 579 0.52 12.69 -30.90
C TYR A 579 0.59 13.87 -29.92
N PRO A 580 -0.54 14.43 -29.47
CA PRO A 580 -0.51 15.56 -28.55
C PRO A 580 0.05 15.17 -27.18
N ILE A 581 0.55 16.18 -26.47
CA ILE A 581 0.59 16.18 -25.01
C ILE A 581 -0.78 16.62 -24.49
N ILE A 582 -1.39 15.79 -23.65
CA ILE A 582 -2.73 16.01 -23.14
C ILE A 582 -2.68 16.45 -21.68
N LEU A 583 -3.27 17.60 -21.40
CA LEU A 583 -3.59 18.09 -20.08
C LEU A 583 -5.05 17.76 -19.75
N SER A 584 -5.26 16.68 -18.99
CA SER A 584 -6.59 16.19 -18.61
C SER A 584 -6.94 16.64 -17.19
N MET A 585 -7.52 17.84 -17.09
CA MET A 585 -7.97 18.46 -15.84
C MET A 585 -9.35 17.93 -15.43
N THR A 586 -9.34 16.68 -14.98
CA THR A 586 -10.52 15.97 -14.46
C THR A 586 -10.14 14.92 -13.41
N CYS A 587 -11.12 14.18 -12.88
CA CYS A 587 -10.91 13.11 -11.90
C CYS A 587 -10.47 11.79 -12.57
N TYR A 588 -9.57 11.04 -11.92
CA TYR A 588 -9.22 9.63 -12.17
C TYR A 588 -8.71 9.20 -13.56
N VAL A 589 -8.66 10.04 -14.58
CA VAL A 589 -8.15 9.64 -15.92
C VAL A 589 -6.68 9.19 -15.88
N GLY A 590 -5.91 9.63 -14.88
CA GLY A 590 -4.55 9.17 -14.61
C GLY A 590 -4.43 8.17 -13.45
N ALA A 591 -5.52 7.48 -13.07
CA ALA A 591 -5.52 6.49 -11.97
C ALA A 591 -4.93 5.15 -12.40
N PHE A 592 -3.64 5.16 -12.77
CA PHE A 592 -2.89 4.02 -13.32
C PHE A 592 -2.69 2.86 -12.33
N ASP A 593 -3.12 2.97 -11.08
CA ASP A 593 -3.02 1.91 -10.07
C ASP A 593 -4.30 1.06 -9.96
N GLY A 594 -5.30 1.30 -10.82
CA GLY A 594 -6.59 0.60 -10.82
C GLY A 594 -6.52 -0.82 -11.40
N PRO A 595 -7.61 -1.61 -11.27
CA PRO A 595 -7.68 -3.00 -11.77
C PRO A 595 -7.75 -3.13 -13.31
N GLY A 596 -7.83 -2.01 -14.03
CA GLY A 596 -7.83 -1.99 -15.49
C GLY A 596 -7.36 -0.64 -16.00
N LYS A 597 -7.02 -0.60 -17.30
CA LYS A 597 -6.49 0.61 -17.94
C LYS A 597 -7.47 1.77 -17.82
N THR A 598 -6.95 2.96 -17.59
CA THR A 598 -7.72 4.21 -17.69
C THR A 598 -7.78 4.72 -19.13
N LEU A 599 -8.60 5.74 -19.38
CA LEU A 599 -8.61 6.47 -20.64
C LEU A 599 -7.24 7.08 -20.95
N GLY A 600 -6.54 7.60 -19.93
CA GLY A 600 -5.20 8.18 -20.07
C GLY A 600 -4.17 7.13 -20.50
N GLU A 601 -4.22 5.93 -19.92
CA GLU A 601 -3.33 4.83 -20.29
C GLU A 601 -3.61 4.33 -21.70
N ILE A 602 -4.88 4.18 -22.10
CA ILE A 602 -5.24 3.81 -23.48
C ILE A 602 -4.70 4.83 -24.47
N MET A 603 -4.92 6.12 -24.25
CA MET A 603 -4.37 7.16 -25.12
C MET A 603 -2.83 7.11 -25.17
N LEU A 604 -2.16 6.76 -24.08
CA LEU A 604 -0.72 6.72 -23.99
C LEU A 604 -0.09 5.47 -24.62
N LEU A 605 -0.70 4.29 -24.45
CA LEU A 605 -0.05 3.00 -24.75
C LEU A 605 -0.54 2.36 -26.06
N GLU A 606 -1.71 2.74 -26.57
CA GLU A 606 -2.21 2.17 -27.82
C GLU A 606 -1.31 2.53 -29.02
N PRO A 607 -1.03 1.56 -29.91
CA PRO A 607 -0.13 1.76 -31.02
C PRO A 607 -0.76 2.67 -32.08
N ASN A 608 0.06 3.52 -32.67
CA ASN A 608 -0.29 4.40 -33.78
C ASN A 608 -1.37 5.47 -33.52
N LEU A 609 -1.91 5.59 -32.29
CA LEU A 609 -2.98 6.53 -31.96
C LEU A 609 -2.79 7.17 -30.58
N GLY A 610 -3.63 8.17 -30.28
CA GLY A 610 -3.71 8.77 -28.95
C GLY A 610 -2.65 9.85 -28.74
N ALA A 611 -1.86 9.74 -27.67
CA ALA A 611 -0.96 10.78 -27.16
C ALA A 611 0.47 10.29 -26.93
N VAL A 612 1.42 11.22 -26.81
CA VAL A 612 2.81 10.95 -26.39
C VAL A 612 3.06 11.30 -24.92
N GLY A 613 2.13 12.04 -24.31
CA GLY A 613 2.14 12.35 -22.88
C GLY A 613 0.75 12.71 -22.40
N VAL A 614 0.41 12.30 -21.18
CA VAL A 614 -0.87 12.60 -20.53
C VAL A 614 -0.60 13.03 -19.09
N LEU A 615 -0.94 14.28 -18.76
CA LEU A 615 -0.92 14.78 -17.39
C LEU A 615 -2.36 14.80 -16.85
N SER A 616 -2.65 13.96 -15.86
CA SER A 616 -3.99 13.84 -15.29
C SER A 616 -3.98 13.44 -13.81
N SER A 617 -5.12 13.58 -13.14
CA SER A 617 -5.30 13.20 -11.74
C SER A 617 -5.50 11.69 -11.60
N SER A 618 -4.82 11.08 -10.64
CA SER A 618 -5.04 9.71 -10.18
C SER A 618 -6.21 9.59 -9.18
N GLY A 619 -6.73 10.72 -8.69
CA GLY A 619 -7.78 10.78 -7.67
C GLY A 619 -8.87 11.81 -7.98
N VAL A 620 -9.68 12.11 -6.96
CA VAL A 620 -10.65 13.22 -7.02
C VAL A 620 -9.92 14.54 -7.17
N SER A 621 -10.31 15.34 -8.16
CA SER A 621 -9.75 16.66 -8.36
C SER A 621 -10.61 17.78 -7.77
N VAL A 622 -9.96 18.92 -7.50
CA VAL A 622 -10.61 20.15 -7.08
C VAL A 622 -10.53 21.16 -8.21
N ILE A 623 -11.68 21.72 -8.60
CA ILE A 623 -11.85 22.59 -9.77
C ILE A 623 -10.84 23.76 -9.77
N TYR A 624 -10.68 24.44 -8.62
CA TYR A 624 -9.76 25.57 -8.50
C TYR A 624 -8.30 25.17 -8.70
N ASN A 625 -7.84 24.10 -8.06
CA ASN A 625 -6.44 23.65 -8.14
C ASN A 625 -6.07 23.23 -9.57
N GLN A 626 -6.98 22.54 -10.26
CA GLN A 626 -6.79 22.17 -11.67
C GLN A 626 -6.74 23.38 -12.59
N PHE A 627 -7.60 24.37 -12.36
CA PHE A 627 -7.51 25.65 -13.08
C PHE A 627 -6.17 26.34 -12.85
N MET A 628 -5.69 26.44 -11.61
CA MET A 628 -4.42 27.11 -11.31
C MET A 628 -3.23 26.40 -11.94
N LEU A 629 -3.19 25.07 -11.86
CA LEU A 629 -2.16 24.26 -12.54
C LEU A 629 -2.20 24.48 -14.05
N GLY A 630 -3.37 24.35 -14.67
CA GLY A 630 -3.52 24.59 -16.11
C GLY A 630 -3.16 26.01 -16.51
N TYR A 631 -3.62 27.02 -15.78
CA TYR A 631 -3.34 28.42 -16.07
C TYR A 631 -1.83 28.72 -16.07
N TYR A 632 -1.12 28.39 -14.98
CA TYR A 632 0.30 28.69 -14.88
C TYR A 632 1.16 27.83 -15.80
N LEU A 633 0.81 26.56 -16.03
CA LEU A 633 1.53 25.72 -16.99
C LEU A 633 1.47 26.33 -18.40
N ASN A 634 0.29 26.71 -18.86
CA ASN A 634 0.11 27.33 -20.18
C ASN A 634 0.79 28.72 -20.24
N GLU A 635 0.65 29.53 -19.20
CA GLU A 635 1.29 30.86 -19.13
C GLU A 635 2.82 30.77 -19.19
N GLU A 636 3.43 29.89 -18.39
CA GLU A 636 4.89 29.74 -18.36
C GLU A 636 5.42 29.09 -19.64
N THR A 637 4.69 28.12 -20.22
CA THR A 637 5.01 27.58 -21.55
C THR A 637 5.08 28.71 -22.57
N TYR A 638 4.06 29.56 -22.59
CA TYR A 638 3.96 30.68 -23.52
C TYR A 638 5.07 31.72 -23.28
N ARG A 639 5.28 32.15 -22.03
CA ARG A 639 6.31 33.13 -21.66
C ARG A 639 7.72 32.67 -22.03
N ASN A 640 8.01 31.39 -21.84
CA ASN A 640 9.31 30.80 -22.15
C ASN A 640 9.42 30.30 -23.59
N ARG A 641 8.39 30.50 -24.43
CA ARG A 641 8.33 30.07 -25.84
C ARG A 641 8.61 28.58 -26.01
N ILE A 642 8.11 27.77 -25.09
CA ILE A 642 8.21 26.31 -25.15
C ILE A 642 7.19 25.83 -26.18
N SER A 643 7.63 25.02 -27.14
CA SER A 643 6.74 24.33 -28.07
C SER A 643 6.47 22.90 -27.59
N TYR A 644 5.24 22.42 -27.76
CA TYR A 644 4.86 21.03 -27.54
C TYR A 644 4.99 20.20 -28.84
N GLY A 645 6.00 20.51 -29.65
CA GLY A 645 6.25 19.93 -30.97
C GLY A 645 7.03 20.90 -31.83
#